data_AF-E3LJB3-F1
#
_entry.id   AF-E3LJB3-F1
#
_cell.length_a   1.000
_cell.length_b   1.000
_cell.length_c   1.000
_cell.angle_alpha   90.00
_cell.angle_beta   90.00
_cell.angle_gamma   90.00
#
_symmetry.space_group_name_H-M   'P 1'
#
loop_
_entity.id
_entity.type
_entity.pdbx_description
1 polymer ?
#
loop_
_entity_poly.entity_id
_entity_poly.type
_entity_poly.pdbx_seq_one_letter_code
_entity_poly.pdbx_strand_id
1 'polypeptide(L)'
;MDDSAVFTLDNGLFDPSILLDLKSKNPDSPSELLVVIKCMASALTEIHKQNLSLLSQNKVLNDKIVKLENIMDNLVEKVQSPSTINKVDEKSYASILAKSIQAPATQVALIKAAQLANSLEERKHSVIIKNSKLLNDPNTDMDTCSALTEACNVTSASSVFRLAQKTGPPLLKLSWSSAADANKVLATFEKRKAEVTFCKNASIRPDLSKPELIKYRNAWKKAIELNNQEKQRIYTVRNLEVRAKGKPCSLAYANCFAISNKISYLNYLASFYSFDVIALTETKLNDTFPDAILSLDNMFTVFRKDRTRHGGGVALLISKSVRCSLITIPEALSAVEIIAVDVFINGKSTRIISCYHANHSSDIGPIIEALEFLLSTHKQTIITGDFNMPHIDWSSMTASDSKCNEFLSFVLRNGLCQHVHSPTRLNPDHILDLLLTNTPSVREVVVGELFSDHKLIRATLNLSLKKLPNHKTLLNFRKADYDSINFVLSNTNWNSIFRELSVEEMYSQLLEIATNLINTYVPTVTRNFLLKKYPAEVRRLQKLKLYIWRNEGNTERYKAISALLKKSLTDYDTSELEKKLTTGSSKTFFRFMKDHMKPFHEVGIIKNNGEIICDDITKAELFADRFSEVFTHDDGNVPFFKPRSNSIIDGYEFEPYIVEAVLAKLKPRHNRTPDQIPAIFLKRVATAIAFPLTLIYNKSLSTGNIPHIWKKAIVVPLHKKGLRSDCNNYRPIALTSSVCKTMETILRRVLVQHLNVNGLLNGSQYGFRAYRSCESQLIHYQGSLLQDLKRHKANFAIYIDFSKAFDKVPHNKLLTKLEGYGVQGNLLRWLSTFLTNRNQVISLNGIYSKPMDVISGVPQGSVLGPLLFLLYINDISDNVESNILMFADDLKLFSPHSNLLQNDLATISDWCSQWQMTVAPNKCEVIAFRLSTRNLKSKTSPDFHISGLKLPFVRHIRDLGIFFSDDLSFTHHVNIILRRSQFRVNMLFNILKNSTMEVFIRCYIIYIRPILEYGCTIFSPYLKLHIRKIESIQKSFVHRIFKKFGIEYTSYFNALDICGLDSLELRRLVFDLVFIYKSIISREIYCANALFTFIPSVKSLRRHPFYLRCNIKNSHKSSSQFLTNRTLNCWNSLPVSSFPVKSSSRSFKTNLKHVDLSKYLTLSPLNY
;
A
#
# COMPACT_ATOMS: atom_id res chain seq x y z
N MET A 1 -29.00 -24.02 -34.79
CA MET A 1 -28.29 -22.73 -34.84
C MET A 1 -27.96 -22.37 -33.41
N ASP A 2 -26.71 -22.60 -33.02
CA ASP A 2 -26.15 -22.23 -31.72
C ASP A 2 -24.77 -21.64 -32.01
N ASP A 3 -24.57 -20.39 -31.61
CA ASP A 3 -23.70 -19.42 -32.30
C ASP A 3 -22.44 -19.08 -31.47
N SER A 4 -21.82 -20.08 -30.81
CA SER A 4 -20.77 -19.81 -29.82
C SER A 4 -19.50 -20.68 -29.90
N ALA A 5 -19.07 -21.06 -31.10
CA ALA A 5 -17.77 -21.68 -31.32
C ALA A 5 -16.96 -20.94 -32.40
N VAL A 6 -16.54 -19.71 -32.10
CA VAL A 6 -15.54 -19.00 -32.92
C VAL A 6 -14.15 -19.48 -32.49
N PHE A 7 -13.66 -20.55 -33.13
CA PHE A 7 -12.23 -20.84 -33.17
C PHE A 7 -11.57 -19.82 -34.10
N THR A 8 -10.76 -18.92 -33.55
CA THR A 8 -9.87 -18.05 -34.32
C THR A 8 -8.72 -18.89 -34.88
N LEU A 9 -8.87 -19.38 -36.11
CA LEU A 9 -7.79 -19.92 -36.94
C LEU A 9 -7.35 -18.83 -37.91
N ASP A 10 -6.55 -17.88 -37.42
CA ASP A 10 -6.06 -16.74 -38.20
C ASP A 10 -4.56 -16.89 -38.51
N ASN A 11 -4.18 -18.08 -38.99
CA ASN A 11 -2.80 -18.44 -39.33
C ASN A 11 -2.70 -18.94 -40.78
N GLY A 12 -3.18 -18.17 -41.76
CA GLY A 12 -2.75 -18.18 -43.18
C GLY A 12 -2.50 -19.52 -43.92
N LEU A 13 -3.02 -20.64 -43.43
CA LEU A 13 -2.72 -22.01 -43.89
C LEU A 13 -3.89 -22.65 -44.65
N PHE A 14 -5.03 -21.96 -44.75
CA PHE A 14 -6.21 -22.43 -45.48
C PHE A 14 -6.65 -21.37 -46.50
N ASP A 15 -7.06 -21.82 -47.69
CA ASP A 15 -7.82 -21.00 -48.62
C ASP A 15 -9.25 -20.80 -48.06
N PRO A 16 -9.64 -19.58 -47.67
CA PRO A 16 -10.94 -19.33 -47.03
C PRO A 16 -12.14 -19.61 -47.94
N SER A 17 -11.93 -19.69 -49.26
CA SER A 17 -13.00 -19.90 -50.24
C SER A 17 -13.72 -21.24 -50.08
N ILE A 18 -12.99 -22.31 -49.72
CA ILE A 18 -13.55 -23.67 -49.57
C ILE A 18 -14.49 -23.78 -48.36
N LEU A 19 -14.20 -23.06 -47.28
CA LEU A 19 -15.01 -23.03 -46.06
C LEU A 19 -16.24 -22.11 -46.19
N LEU A 20 -16.17 -21.09 -47.05
CA LEU A 20 -17.32 -20.23 -47.38
C LEU A 20 -18.36 -20.99 -48.21
N ASP A 21 -17.92 -21.83 -49.14
CA ASP A 21 -18.82 -22.62 -50.01
C ASP A 21 -19.58 -23.72 -49.23
N LEU A 22 -18.99 -24.23 -48.15
CA LEU A 22 -19.64 -25.22 -47.26
C LEU A 22 -20.62 -24.60 -46.26
N LYS A 23 -20.45 -23.31 -45.92
CA LYS A 23 -21.34 -22.61 -44.97
C LYS A 23 -22.65 -22.12 -45.61
N SER A 24 -22.72 -22.03 -46.94
CA SER A 24 -23.85 -21.40 -47.65
C SER A 24 -24.93 -22.37 -48.10
N LYS A 25 -24.75 -23.69 -47.93
CA LYS A 25 -25.72 -24.71 -48.37
C LYS A 25 -26.23 -25.54 -47.20
N ASN A 26 -27.50 -25.35 -46.81
CA ASN A 26 -28.27 -26.38 -46.13
C ASN A 26 -28.75 -27.35 -47.21
N PRO A 27 -28.24 -28.60 -47.27
CA PRO A 27 -28.62 -29.53 -48.32
C PRO A 27 -30.03 -30.09 -48.05
N ASP A 28 -31.00 -29.73 -48.87
CA ASP A 28 -32.39 -30.22 -48.76
C ASP A 28 -32.63 -31.50 -49.58
N SER A 29 -31.61 -31.99 -50.33
CA SER A 29 -31.67 -33.23 -51.10
C SER A 29 -30.48 -34.18 -50.87
N PRO A 30 -30.67 -35.52 -51.00
CA PRO A 30 -29.59 -36.51 -50.89
C PRO A 30 -28.43 -36.30 -51.88
N SER A 31 -28.74 -35.76 -53.06
CA SER A 31 -27.77 -35.40 -54.11
C SER A 31 -26.83 -34.27 -53.69
N GLU A 32 -27.31 -33.26 -52.96
CA GLU A 32 -26.49 -32.17 -52.45
C GLU A 32 -25.63 -32.60 -51.27
N LEU A 33 -26.15 -33.50 -50.43
CA LEU A 33 -25.39 -34.13 -49.35
C LEU A 33 -24.16 -34.89 -49.90
N LEU A 34 -24.31 -35.57 -51.04
CA LEU A 34 -23.23 -36.28 -51.71
C LEU A 34 -22.12 -35.33 -52.20
N VAL A 35 -22.48 -34.12 -52.64
CA VAL A 35 -21.52 -33.09 -53.06
C VAL A 35 -20.75 -32.56 -51.86
N VAL A 36 -21.44 -32.28 -50.74
CA VAL A 36 -20.81 -31.86 -49.48
C VAL A 36 -19.83 -32.92 -48.97
N ILE A 37 -20.22 -34.21 -48.99
CA ILE A 37 -19.35 -35.32 -48.59
C ILE A 37 -18.10 -35.41 -49.48
N LYS A 38 -18.25 -35.25 -50.80
CA LYS A 38 -17.10 -35.22 -51.73
C LYS A 38 -16.17 -34.04 -51.46
N CYS A 39 -16.70 -32.85 -51.16
CA CYS A 39 -15.90 -31.68 -50.80
C CYS A 39 -15.17 -31.89 -49.46
N MET A 40 -15.81 -32.48 -48.45
CA MET A 40 -15.18 -32.82 -47.18
C MET A 40 -14.07 -33.87 -47.34
N ALA A 41 -14.29 -34.89 -48.17
CA ALA A 41 -13.27 -35.90 -48.47
C ALA A 41 -12.06 -35.29 -49.18
N SER A 42 -12.27 -34.37 -50.13
CA SER A 42 -11.19 -33.65 -50.81
C SER A 42 -10.40 -32.76 -49.84
N ALA A 43 -11.08 -32.06 -48.92
CA ALA A 43 -10.43 -31.24 -47.90
C ALA A 43 -9.62 -32.09 -46.91
N LEU A 44 -10.13 -33.25 -46.48
CA LEU A 44 -9.42 -34.20 -45.62
C LEU A 44 -8.17 -34.76 -46.30
N THR A 45 -8.25 -35.03 -47.60
CA THR A 45 -7.11 -35.54 -48.39
C THR A 45 -6.00 -34.49 -48.47
N GLU A 46 -6.35 -33.21 -48.66
CA GLU A 46 -5.38 -32.11 -48.69
C GLU A 46 -4.76 -31.86 -47.31
N ILE A 47 -5.56 -31.93 -46.23
CA ILE A 47 -5.06 -31.87 -44.84
C ILE A 47 -4.09 -33.03 -44.57
N HIS A 48 -4.40 -34.24 -45.04
CA HIS A 48 -3.52 -35.39 -44.87
C HIS A 48 -2.18 -35.19 -45.60
N LYS A 49 -2.21 -34.64 -46.82
CA LYS A 49 -1.02 -34.33 -47.62
C LYS A 49 -0.15 -33.25 -46.97
N GLN A 50 -0.78 -32.22 -46.39
CA GLN A 50 -0.08 -31.17 -45.64
C GLN A 50 0.51 -31.69 -44.32
N ASN A 51 -0.20 -32.59 -43.61
CA ASN A 51 0.32 -33.25 -42.42
C ASN A 51 1.54 -34.14 -42.74
N LEU A 52 1.53 -34.85 -43.87
CA LEU A 52 2.71 -35.59 -44.34
C LEU A 52 3.90 -34.67 -44.66
N SER A 53 3.65 -33.48 -45.22
CA SER A 53 4.68 -32.46 -45.43
C SER A 53 5.21 -31.88 -44.10
N LEU A 54 4.36 -31.70 -43.09
CA LEU A 54 4.79 -31.24 -41.77
C LEU A 54 5.59 -32.33 -41.03
N LEU A 55 5.19 -33.60 -41.16
CA LEU A 55 5.94 -34.73 -40.62
C LEU A 55 7.33 -34.85 -41.25
N SER A 56 7.48 -34.61 -42.56
CA SER A 56 8.79 -34.61 -43.21
C SER A 56 9.66 -33.42 -42.75
N GLN A 57 9.07 -32.24 -42.55
CA GLN A 57 9.77 -31.08 -41.99
C GLN A 57 10.20 -31.31 -40.53
N ASN A 58 9.35 -31.93 -39.72
CA ASN A 58 9.69 -32.31 -38.34
C ASN A 58 10.81 -33.36 -38.29
N LYS A 59 10.86 -34.28 -39.24
CA LYS A 59 11.96 -35.25 -39.36
C LYS A 59 13.30 -34.56 -39.64
N VAL A 60 13.31 -33.59 -40.56
CA VAL A 60 14.50 -32.75 -40.85
C VAL A 60 14.92 -31.88 -39.65
N LEU A 61 13.96 -31.43 -38.84
CA LEU A 61 14.21 -30.70 -37.61
C LEU A 61 14.81 -31.59 -36.52
N ASN A 62 14.29 -32.80 -36.34
CA ASN A 62 14.85 -33.78 -35.41
C ASN A 62 16.28 -34.18 -35.80
N ASP A 63 16.58 -34.37 -37.08
CA ASP A 63 17.95 -34.63 -37.53
C ASP A 63 18.91 -33.47 -37.23
N LYS A 64 18.42 -32.22 -37.23
CA LYS A 64 19.19 -31.04 -36.83
C LYS A 64 19.39 -30.96 -35.32
N ILE A 65 18.40 -31.39 -34.53
CA ILE A 65 18.49 -31.46 -33.07
C ILE A 65 19.51 -32.53 -32.66
N VAL A 66 19.45 -33.72 -33.24
CA VAL A 66 20.42 -34.80 -32.98
C VAL A 66 21.84 -34.38 -33.36
N LYS A 67 22.01 -33.64 -34.47
CA LYS A 67 23.32 -33.04 -34.82
C LYS A 67 23.79 -32.00 -33.82
N LEU A 68 22.88 -31.21 -33.23
CA LEU A 68 23.22 -30.22 -32.20
C LEU A 68 23.57 -30.88 -30.87
N GLU A 69 22.88 -31.95 -30.49
CA GLU A 69 23.16 -32.75 -29.29
C GLU A 69 24.55 -33.40 -29.40
N ASN A 70 24.88 -34.02 -30.54
CA ASN A 70 26.22 -34.57 -30.78
C ASN A 70 27.34 -33.50 -30.79
N ILE A 71 27.06 -32.27 -31.23
CA ILE A 71 28.02 -31.15 -31.14
C ILE A 71 28.18 -30.71 -29.68
N MET A 72 27.10 -30.74 -28.90
CA MET A 72 27.11 -30.33 -27.50
C MET A 72 27.84 -31.35 -26.62
N ASP A 73 27.67 -32.65 -26.87
CA ASP A 73 28.39 -33.71 -26.17
C ASP A 73 29.90 -33.66 -26.46
N ASN A 74 30.29 -33.42 -27.73
CA ASN A 74 31.69 -33.17 -28.11
C ASN A 74 32.31 -31.92 -27.44
N LEU A 75 31.49 -30.91 -27.15
CA LEU A 75 31.94 -29.70 -26.45
C LEU A 75 32.03 -29.91 -24.94
N VAL A 76 31.24 -30.83 -24.37
CA VAL A 76 31.29 -31.21 -22.96
C VAL A 76 32.51 -32.07 -22.66
N GLU A 77 32.88 -33.01 -23.54
CA GLU A 77 34.13 -33.78 -23.43
C GLU A 77 35.39 -32.90 -23.48
N LYS A 78 35.40 -31.86 -24.33
CA LYS A 78 36.54 -30.92 -24.43
C LYS A 78 36.71 -30.00 -23.22
N VAL A 79 35.73 -29.92 -22.32
CA VAL A 79 35.77 -29.06 -21.13
C VAL A 79 36.20 -29.83 -19.87
N GLN A 80 36.35 -31.15 -19.93
CA GLN A 80 36.65 -32.02 -18.78
C GLN A 80 38.09 -32.59 -18.72
N SER A 81 39.06 -32.05 -19.47
CA SER A 81 40.48 -32.43 -19.31
C SER A 81 41.23 -31.41 -18.42
N PRO A 82 41.72 -31.80 -17.22
CA PRO A 82 42.43 -30.92 -16.30
C PRO A 82 43.96 -31.06 -16.48
N SER A 83 44.60 -30.10 -17.15
CA SER A 83 46.03 -29.89 -16.97
C SER A 83 46.46 -28.47 -17.32
N THR A 84 47.29 -27.91 -16.42
CA THR A 84 48.14 -26.72 -16.56
C THR A 84 47.53 -25.38 -16.13
N ILE A 85 47.37 -25.25 -14.81
CA ILE A 85 47.49 -23.98 -14.09
C ILE A 85 48.98 -23.81 -13.72
N ASN A 86 49.60 -22.73 -14.22
CA ASN A 86 50.67 -21.90 -13.60
C ASN A 86 51.72 -21.41 -14.62
N LYS A 87 51.74 -20.09 -14.87
CA LYS A 87 52.88 -19.19 -14.58
C LYS A 87 52.52 -17.76 -14.95
N VAL A 88 52.73 -16.87 -13.99
CA VAL A 88 52.68 -15.41 -14.12
C VAL A 88 53.96 -14.97 -14.83
N ASP A 89 53.84 -14.10 -15.82
CA ASP A 89 54.91 -13.18 -16.20
C ASP A 89 54.30 -11.84 -16.66
N GLU A 90 54.80 -10.78 -16.04
CA GLU A 90 54.39 -9.39 -16.23
C GLU A 90 54.78 -8.92 -17.64
N LYS A 91 53.78 -8.55 -18.46
CA LYS A 91 54.01 -7.73 -19.66
C LYS A 91 52.93 -6.66 -19.79
N SER A 92 53.40 -5.44 -20.05
CA SER A 92 52.65 -4.18 -19.98
C SER A 92 51.35 -4.19 -20.80
N TYR A 93 50.38 -3.38 -20.37
CA TYR A 93 49.06 -3.14 -20.99
C TYR A 93 49.11 -2.89 -22.52
N ALA A 94 50.23 -2.36 -23.03
CA ALA A 94 50.46 -2.16 -24.47
C ALA A 94 50.66 -3.49 -25.24
N SER A 95 51.24 -4.51 -24.61
CA SER A 95 51.44 -5.84 -25.23
C SER A 95 50.15 -6.66 -25.34
N ILE A 96 49.18 -6.42 -24.44
CA ILE A 96 47.85 -7.03 -24.45
C ILE A 96 46.94 -6.36 -25.50
N LEU A 97 47.05 -5.04 -25.67
CA LEU A 97 46.40 -4.29 -26.74
C LEU A 97 46.93 -4.66 -28.14
N ALA A 98 48.24 -4.90 -28.28
CA ALA A 98 48.81 -5.32 -29.55
C ALA A 98 48.40 -6.75 -29.97
N LYS A 99 48.24 -7.68 -29.01
CA LYS A 99 47.77 -9.05 -29.31
C LYS A 99 46.27 -9.15 -29.56
N SER A 100 45.45 -8.28 -29.00
CA SER A 100 44.00 -8.25 -29.22
C SER A 100 43.58 -7.71 -30.60
N ILE A 101 44.55 -7.19 -31.39
CA ILE A 101 44.34 -6.72 -32.77
C ILE A 101 44.62 -7.83 -33.81
N GLN A 102 45.18 -8.98 -33.43
CA GLN A 102 45.58 -10.04 -34.36
C GLN A 102 44.51 -11.11 -34.68
N ALA A 103 43.22 -10.84 -34.48
CA ALA A 103 42.18 -11.73 -35.03
C ALA A 103 41.92 -11.36 -36.51
N PRO A 104 42.23 -12.23 -37.49
CA PRO A 104 42.10 -11.92 -38.93
C PRO A 104 40.69 -11.45 -39.31
N ALA A 105 39.67 -11.93 -38.60
CA ALA A 105 38.28 -11.54 -38.81
C ALA A 105 37.98 -10.06 -38.46
N THR A 106 38.65 -9.50 -37.46
CA THR A 106 38.46 -8.10 -37.03
C THR A 106 39.15 -7.13 -37.99
N GLN A 107 40.32 -7.52 -38.51
CA GLN A 107 41.05 -6.76 -39.53
C GLN A 107 40.29 -6.76 -40.87
N VAL A 108 39.73 -7.90 -41.28
CA VAL A 108 38.87 -8.01 -42.48
C VAL A 108 37.59 -7.19 -42.33
N ALA A 109 37.00 -7.12 -41.12
CA ALA A 109 35.81 -6.31 -40.86
C ALA A 109 36.10 -4.80 -40.86
N LEU A 110 37.25 -4.37 -40.29
CA LEU A 110 37.69 -2.96 -40.31
C LEU A 110 38.14 -2.51 -41.69
N ILE A 111 38.83 -3.37 -42.46
CA ILE A 111 39.21 -3.10 -43.85
C ILE A 111 37.96 -3.02 -44.73
N LYS A 112 36.96 -3.90 -44.55
CA LYS A 112 35.66 -3.77 -45.24
C LYS A 112 34.87 -2.53 -44.82
N ALA A 113 34.91 -2.14 -43.55
CA ALA A 113 34.26 -0.93 -43.07
C ALA A 113 34.96 0.35 -43.60
N ALA A 114 36.28 0.33 -43.73
CA ALA A 114 37.07 1.41 -44.33
C ALA A 114 36.88 1.48 -45.86
N GLN A 115 36.84 0.34 -46.55
CA GLN A 115 36.48 0.26 -47.98
C GLN A 115 35.04 0.74 -48.25
N LEU A 116 34.10 0.49 -47.33
CA LEU A 116 32.72 0.99 -47.42
C LEU A 116 32.60 2.46 -46.99
N ALA A 117 33.49 2.98 -46.16
CA ALA A 117 33.58 4.41 -45.85
C ALA A 117 34.08 5.23 -47.06
N ASN A 118 34.91 4.64 -47.94
CA ASN A 118 35.27 5.23 -49.23
C ASN A 118 34.07 5.38 -50.20
N SER A 119 32.95 4.66 -50.00
CA SER A 119 31.70 4.87 -50.76
C SER A 119 30.98 6.19 -50.43
N LEU A 120 31.49 6.96 -49.47
CA LEU A 120 30.96 8.28 -49.14
C LEU A 120 31.34 9.35 -50.18
N GLU A 121 32.44 9.15 -50.91
CA GLU A 121 32.81 9.99 -52.06
C GLU A 121 31.93 9.71 -53.27
N GLU A 122 31.66 8.45 -53.62
CA GLU A 122 30.72 8.08 -54.71
C GLU A 122 29.30 8.65 -54.51
N ARG A 123 28.86 8.86 -53.25
CA ARG A 123 27.56 9.48 -52.95
C ARG A 123 27.49 10.96 -53.32
N LYS A 124 28.63 11.66 -53.38
CA LYS A 124 28.71 13.05 -53.84
C LYS A 124 28.64 13.16 -55.36
N HIS A 125 28.70 12.04 -56.07
CA HIS A 125 28.65 11.96 -57.54
C HIS A 125 27.23 11.74 -58.08
N SER A 126 26.19 11.65 -57.23
CA SER A 126 24.82 11.38 -57.68
C SER A 126 23.79 12.39 -57.16
N VAL A 127 22.79 12.71 -57.99
CA VAL A 127 21.66 13.60 -57.69
C VAL A 127 20.35 12.86 -57.93
N ILE A 128 19.37 13.02 -57.02
CA ILE A 128 18.02 12.47 -57.19
C ILE A 128 17.06 13.60 -57.58
N ILE A 129 16.33 13.38 -58.67
CA ILE A 129 15.25 14.22 -59.17
C ILE A 129 13.92 13.77 -58.57
N LYS A 130 13.16 14.73 -58.02
CA LYS A 130 11.85 14.52 -57.40
C LYS A 130 10.76 15.32 -58.10
N ASN A 131 9.53 14.78 -58.04
CA ASN A 131 8.32 15.38 -58.60
C ASN A 131 8.40 15.64 -60.11
N SER A 132 8.96 14.68 -60.84
CA SER A 132 9.03 14.76 -62.29
C SER A 132 7.77 14.23 -62.95
N LYS A 133 7.27 14.92 -63.99
CA LYS A 133 6.23 14.37 -64.88
C LYS A 133 6.88 13.36 -65.82
N LEU A 134 7.36 12.25 -65.28
CA LEU A 134 7.96 11.18 -66.09
C LEU A 134 6.84 10.41 -66.77
N LEU A 135 6.92 10.34 -68.10
CA LEU A 135 6.11 9.43 -68.90
C LEU A 135 6.53 7.99 -68.54
N ASN A 136 5.59 7.04 -68.60
CA ASN A 136 5.87 5.65 -68.20
C ASN A 136 6.93 4.93 -69.08
N ASP A 137 7.40 5.56 -70.17
CA ASP A 137 8.40 5.00 -71.08
C ASP A 137 9.86 5.27 -70.60
N PRO A 138 10.66 4.22 -70.29
CA PRO A 138 12.08 4.34 -69.91
C PRO A 138 12.98 4.98 -70.97
N ASN A 139 12.60 4.93 -72.26
CA ASN A 139 13.43 5.47 -73.34
C ASN A 139 13.58 7.01 -73.28
N THR A 140 12.66 7.69 -72.59
CA THR A 140 12.66 9.16 -72.42
C THR A 140 13.55 9.64 -71.26
N ASP A 141 14.08 8.75 -70.43
CA ASP A 141 14.87 9.11 -69.24
C ASP A 141 16.24 9.72 -69.60
N MET A 142 16.83 9.28 -70.71
CA MET A 142 18.09 9.84 -71.22
C MET A 142 17.89 11.24 -71.79
N ASP A 143 16.81 11.50 -72.52
CA ASP A 143 16.48 12.84 -73.02
C ASP A 143 16.20 13.82 -71.87
N THR A 144 15.51 13.31 -70.84
CA THR A 144 15.24 14.04 -69.58
C THR A 144 16.55 14.38 -68.86
N CYS A 145 17.52 13.46 -68.86
CA CYS A 145 18.84 13.71 -68.31
C CYS A 145 19.61 14.75 -69.13
N SER A 146 19.63 14.62 -70.46
CA SER A 146 20.33 15.52 -71.38
C SER A 146 19.84 16.96 -71.23
N ALA A 147 18.51 17.17 -71.19
CA ALA A 147 17.90 18.49 -70.98
C ALA A 147 18.27 19.11 -69.62
N LEU A 148 18.36 18.30 -68.55
CA LEU A 148 18.81 18.78 -67.24
C LEU A 148 20.29 19.15 -67.25
N THR A 149 21.15 18.32 -67.86
CA THR A 149 22.59 18.57 -67.93
C THR A 149 22.92 19.79 -68.77
N GLU A 150 22.18 20.01 -69.86
CA GLU A 150 22.28 21.20 -70.71
C GLU A 150 21.83 22.45 -69.96
N ALA A 151 20.66 22.42 -69.30
CA ALA A 151 20.15 23.54 -68.51
C ALA A 151 21.09 23.90 -67.34
N CYS A 152 21.68 22.92 -66.65
CA CYS A 152 22.63 23.16 -65.57
C CYS A 152 24.08 23.40 -66.05
N ASN A 153 24.35 23.33 -67.36
CA ASN A 153 25.66 23.51 -67.99
C ASN A 153 26.74 22.59 -67.39
N VAL A 154 26.41 21.29 -67.34
CA VAL A 154 27.22 20.21 -66.76
C VAL A 154 27.35 19.06 -67.77
N THR A 155 28.41 18.25 -67.67
CA THR A 155 28.58 17.06 -68.49
C THR A 155 27.38 16.10 -68.37
N SER A 156 27.12 15.32 -69.42
CA SER A 156 26.06 14.30 -69.42
C SER A 156 26.27 13.29 -68.28
N ALA A 157 25.21 12.91 -67.58
CA ALA A 157 25.31 11.94 -66.49
C ALA A 157 25.84 10.60 -67.02
N SER A 158 26.77 9.98 -66.28
CA SER A 158 27.35 8.68 -66.62
C SER A 158 26.35 7.53 -66.45
N SER A 159 25.29 7.71 -65.67
CA SER A 159 24.20 6.75 -65.57
C SER A 159 22.90 7.36 -65.06
N VAL A 160 21.78 6.80 -65.52
CA VAL A 160 20.40 7.21 -65.19
C VAL A 160 19.61 5.99 -64.74
N PHE A 161 18.97 6.05 -63.57
CA PHE A 161 18.19 4.93 -63.02
C PHE A 161 16.85 5.38 -62.42
N ARG A 162 15.77 4.62 -62.68
CA ARG A 162 14.47 4.78 -62.00
C ARG A 162 14.44 4.08 -60.64
N LEU A 163 13.96 4.79 -59.62
CA LEU A 163 13.72 4.28 -58.27
C LEU A 163 12.21 4.18 -58.03
N ALA A 164 11.72 2.95 -57.83
CA ALA A 164 10.31 2.68 -57.56
C ALA A 164 9.85 3.27 -56.21
N GLN A 165 8.65 3.86 -56.18
CA GLN A 165 7.99 4.34 -54.97
C GLN A 165 6.74 3.51 -54.65
N LYS A 166 6.35 3.47 -53.36
CA LYS A 166 5.11 2.78 -52.93
C LYS A 166 3.82 3.47 -53.42
N THR A 167 3.86 4.78 -53.64
CA THR A 167 2.73 5.61 -54.12
C THR A 167 3.30 6.85 -54.83
N GLY A 168 2.96 7.08 -56.10
CA GLY A 168 3.46 8.20 -56.93
C GLY A 168 4.41 7.77 -58.08
N PRO A 169 4.79 8.69 -58.99
CA PRO A 169 5.71 8.38 -60.10
C PRO A 169 7.12 8.02 -59.60
N PRO A 170 7.89 7.20 -60.34
CA PRO A 170 9.25 6.81 -59.97
C PRO A 170 10.18 8.03 -59.89
N LEU A 171 11.23 7.96 -59.07
CA LEU A 171 12.27 8.99 -59.02
C LEU A 171 13.41 8.66 -59.98
N LEU A 172 14.09 9.66 -60.53
CA LEU A 172 15.32 9.46 -61.31
C LEU A 172 16.56 9.72 -60.45
N LYS A 173 17.50 8.78 -60.46
CA LYS A 173 18.86 8.95 -59.94
C LYS A 173 19.80 9.17 -61.12
N LEU A 174 20.46 10.32 -61.13
CA LEU A 174 21.53 10.65 -62.06
C LEU A 174 22.88 10.53 -61.35
N SER A 175 23.88 9.97 -62.01
CA SER A 175 25.25 9.89 -61.47
C SER A 175 26.24 10.45 -62.48
N TRP A 176 27.31 11.09 -61.99
CA TRP A 176 28.39 11.66 -62.78
C TRP A 176 29.72 10.97 -62.44
N SER A 177 30.70 11.11 -63.32
CA SER A 177 32.07 10.67 -63.07
C SER A 177 32.81 11.58 -62.07
N SER A 178 32.31 12.79 -61.80
CA SER A 178 32.88 13.74 -60.82
C SER A 178 31.84 14.30 -59.85
N ALA A 179 32.20 14.38 -58.56
CA ALA A 179 31.39 15.04 -57.53
C ALA A 179 31.18 16.54 -57.79
N ALA A 180 32.10 17.19 -58.52
CA ALA A 180 31.98 18.60 -58.86
C ALA A 180 30.75 18.87 -59.75
N ASP A 181 30.49 17.97 -60.70
CA ASP A 181 29.37 18.07 -61.63
C ASP A 181 28.03 17.85 -60.94
N ALA A 182 27.91 16.84 -60.09
CA ALA A 182 26.73 16.60 -59.27
C ALA A 182 26.42 17.77 -58.30
N ASN A 183 27.46 18.36 -57.68
CA ASN A 183 27.30 19.55 -56.83
C ASN A 183 26.92 20.79 -57.65
N LYS A 184 27.45 20.95 -58.87
CA LYS A 184 27.10 22.04 -59.79
C LYS A 184 25.64 21.93 -60.23
N VAL A 185 25.14 20.73 -60.51
CA VAL A 185 23.70 20.52 -60.77
C VAL A 185 22.86 21.02 -59.59
N LEU A 186 23.17 20.65 -58.35
CA LEU A 186 22.39 21.10 -57.19
C LEU A 186 22.46 22.60 -56.92
N ALA A 187 23.63 23.21 -57.15
CA ALA A 187 23.83 24.64 -56.95
C ALA A 187 23.13 25.49 -58.03
N THR A 188 23.02 24.98 -59.25
CA THR A 188 22.49 25.72 -60.41
C THR A 188 21.03 25.39 -60.70
N PHE A 189 20.55 24.22 -60.30
CA PHE A 189 19.19 23.73 -60.57
C PHE A 189 18.11 24.68 -60.03
N GLU A 190 18.21 25.15 -58.78
CA GLU A 190 17.19 26.06 -58.23
C GLU A 190 17.11 27.41 -58.98
N LYS A 191 18.22 27.88 -59.56
CA LYS A 191 18.26 29.13 -60.35
C LYS A 191 17.69 28.96 -61.75
N ARG A 192 17.76 27.76 -62.32
CA ARG A 192 17.34 27.47 -63.71
C ARG A 192 16.16 26.50 -63.81
N LYS A 193 15.51 26.17 -62.69
CA LYS A 193 14.36 25.24 -62.68
C LYS A 193 13.18 25.68 -63.56
N ALA A 194 13.10 26.97 -63.93
CA ALA A 194 12.11 27.47 -64.87
C ALA A 194 12.33 26.98 -66.31
N GLU A 195 13.57 26.67 -66.69
CA GLU A 195 13.95 26.11 -68.00
C GLU A 195 13.70 24.60 -68.07
N VAL A 196 13.56 23.94 -66.90
CA VAL A 196 13.39 22.48 -66.76
C VAL A 196 11.96 22.17 -66.30
N THR A 197 10.99 22.25 -67.22
CA THR A 197 9.55 22.14 -66.92
C THR A 197 9.09 20.78 -66.36
N PHE A 198 9.90 19.74 -66.53
CA PHE A 198 9.57 18.37 -66.12
C PHE A 198 10.00 18.00 -64.69
N CYS A 199 10.74 18.84 -63.94
CA CYS A 199 11.26 18.51 -62.59
C CYS A 199 11.08 19.68 -61.61
N LYS A 200 10.62 19.42 -60.37
CA LYS A 200 10.42 20.49 -59.37
C LYS A 200 11.51 20.62 -58.31
N ASN A 201 12.19 19.53 -57.93
CA ASN A 201 13.20 19.52 -56.85
C ASN A 201 14.34 18.51 -57.14
N ALA A 202 15.58 18.87 -56.82
CA ALA A 202 16.75 17.98 -56.84
C ALA A 202 17.41 17.89 -55.45
N SER A 203 17.91 16.71 -55.05
CA SER A 203 18.59 16.55 -53.74
C SER A 203 19.64 15.45 -53.72
N ILE A 204 20.74 15.64 -52.98
CA ILE A 204 21.65 14.58 -52.51
C ILE A 204 20.91 13.82 -51.41
N ARG A 205 20.87 12.48 -51.42
CA ARG A 205 20.29 11.73 -50.30
C ARG A 205 21.02 10.42 -50.00
N PRO A 206 21.12 10.04 -48.71
CA PRO A 206 21.13 8.65 -48.30
C PRO A 206 19.84 8.29 -47.54
N ASP A 207 19.23 7.15 -47.87
CA ASP A 207 18.86 6.14 -46.85
C ASP A 207 18.64 4.76 -47.50
N LEU A 208 19.03 3.73 -46.75
CA LEU A 208 19.28 2.35 -47.13
C LEU A 208 17.99 1.56 -47.41
N SER A 209 18.07 0.65 -48.38
CA SER A 209 17.01 -0.32 -48.64
C SER A 209 16.88 -1.31 -47.46
N LYS A 210 15.64 -1.70 -47.11
CA LYS A 210 15.34 -2.69 -46.03
C LYS A 210 16.22 -3.97 -46.03
N PRO A 211 16.68 -4.53 -47.17
CA PRO A 211 17.58 -5.68 -47.22
C PRO A 211 18.95 -5.44 -46.56
N GLU A 212 19.52 -4.24 -46.70
CA GLU A 212 20.84 -3.94 -46.15
C GLU A 212 20.80 -3.82 -44.62
N LEU A 213 19.74 -3.21 -44.08
CA LEU A 213 19.47 -3.19 -42.62
C LEU A 213 19.35 -4.60 -42.01
N ILE A 214 18.81 -5.56 -42.78
CA ILE A 214 18.72 -6.97 -42.36
C ILE A 214 20.11 -7.63 -42.39
N LYS A 215 20.91 -7.33 -43.42
CA LYS A 215 22.30 -7.81 -43.53
C LYS A 215 23.18 -7.30 -42.37
N TYR A 216 23.08 -6.03 -42.00
CA TYR A 216 23.78 -5.46 -40.84
C TYR A 216 23.32 -6.05 -39.52
N ARG A 217 22.00 -6.26 -39.33
CA ARG A 217 21.46 -6.92 -38.14
C ARG A 217 21.94 -8.37 -38.00
N ASN A 218 22.09 -9.09 -39.10
CA ASN A 218 22.55 -10.49 -39.08
C ASN A 218 24.05 -10.60 -38.78
N ALA A 219 24.88 -9.72 -39.35
CA ALA A 219 26.29 -9.64 -39.01
C ALA A 219 26.50 -9.28 -37.52
N TRP A 220 25.69 -8.37 -36.99
CA TRP A 220 25.68 -7.99 -35.57
C TRP A 220 25.26 -9.14 -34.64
N LYS A 221 24.21 -9.87 -35.00
CA LYS A 221 23.77 -11.05 -34.23
C LYS A 221 24.87 -12.10 -34.15
N LYS A 222 25.56 -12.37 -35.27
CA LYS A 222 26.63 -13.36 -35.34
C LYS A 222 27.88 -12.96 -34.53
N ALA A 223 28.23 -11.67 -34.53
CA ALA A 223 29.31 -11.16 -33.68
C ALA A 223 28.99 -11.26 -32.17
N ILE A 224 27.73 -11.03 -31.78
CA ILE A 224 27.27 -11.19 -30.39
C ILE A 224 27.28 -12.67 -29.99
N GLU A 225 26.88 -13.56 -30.90
CA GLU A 225 26.83 -15.01 -30.67
C GLU A 225 28.22 -15.61 -30.45
N LEU A 226 29.20 -15.23 -31.28
CA LEU A 226 30.60 -15.65 -31.14
C LEU A 226 31.23 -15.12 -29.83
N ASN A 227 30.96 -13.87 -29.45
CA ASN A 227 31.44 -13.30 -28.18
C ASN A 227 30.81 -13.96 -26.95
N ASN A 228 29.56 -14.44 -27.06
CA ASN A 228 28.88 -15.15 -25.98
C ASN A 228 29.41 -16.60 -25.84
N GLN A 229 29.89 -17.22 -26.92
CA GLN A 229 30.48 -18.57 -26.91
C GLN A 229 31.88 -18.63 -26.25
N GLU A 230 32.64 -17.54 -26.33
CA GLU A 230 33.96 -17.36 -25.67
C GLU A 230 33.88 -17.16 -24.13
N LYS A 231 32.70 -17.37 -23.52
CA LYS A 231 32.41 -17.35 -22.06
C LYS A 231 32.81 -16.11 -21.24
N GLN A 232 33.28 -15.01 -21.82
CA GLN A 232 33.71 -13.86 -21.02
C GLN A 232 32.63 -12.80 -20.71
N ARG A 233 31.62 -12.52 -21.57
CA ARG A 233 30.52 -11.55 -21.30
C ARG A 233 29.27 -11.80 -22.16
N ILE A 234 28.05 -11.54 -21.64
CA ILE A 234 26.78 -11.60 -22.39
C ILE A 234 26.40 -10.20 -22.92
N TYR A 235 26.33 -10.03 -24.25
CA TYR A 235 25.87 -8.80 -24.90
C TYR A 235 24.43 -8.94 -25.43
N THR A 236 23.61 -7.87 -25.35
CA THR A 236 22.25 -7.85 -25.95
C THR A 236 22.13 -6.79 -27.03
N VAL A 237 21.34 -7.09 -28.06
CA VAL A 237 21.20 -6.30 -29.32
C VAL A 237 20.66 -4.88 -29.11
N ARG A 238 20.11 -4.54 -27.92
CA ARG A 238 19.38 -3.28 -27.72
C ARG A 238 20.13 -2.17 -27.00
N ASN A 239 21.28 -2.44 -26.41
CA ASN A 239 22.25 -1.46 -25.89
C ASN A 239 23.55 -2.25 -25.69
N LEU A 240 24.72 -1.68 -26.02
CA LEU A 240 26.05 -2.25 -25.76
C LEU A 240 26.39 -2.31 -24.25
N GLU A 241 25.43 -2.70 -23.42
CA GLU A 241 25.60 -2.93 -22.00
C GLU A 241 26.00 -4.38 -21.76
N VAL A 242 27.20 -4.54 -21.18
CA VAL A 242 27.66 -5.79 -20.56
C VAL A 242 26.66 -6.19 -19.48
N ARG A 243 25.96 -7.32 -19.65
CA ARG A 243 25.27 -7.96 -18.52
C ARG A 243 26.30 -8.58 -17.59
N ALA A 244 26.72 -7.82 -16.59
CA ALA A 244 27.23 -8.42 -15.36
C ALA A 244 26.10 -9.26 -14.73
N LYS A 245 26.43 -10.32 -13.98
CA LYS A 245 25.47 -11.00 -13.09
C LYS A 245 24.95 -9.98 -12.06
N GLY A 246 23.82 -9.33 -12.37
CA GLY A 246 23.13 -8.33 -11.53
C GLY A 246 23.04 -6.94 -12.17
N LYS A 247 21.91 -6.23 -11.98
CA LYS A 247 21.72 -4.83 -12.40
C LYS A 247 22.51 -3.94 -11.43
N PRO A 248 23.34 -2.99 -11.92
CA PRO A 248 23.98 -2.01 -11.05
C PRO A 248 22.92 -1.10 -10.39
N CYS A 249 23.15 -0.73 -9.14
CA CYS A 249 22.27 0.18 -8.38
C CYS A 249 22.28 1.58 -9.02
N SER A 250 21.09 2.14 -9.28
CA SER A 250 20.95 3.48 -9.83
C SER A 250 20.55 4.49 -8.76
N LEU A 251 21.35 5.56 -8.64
CA LEU A 251 21.12 6.69 -7.74
C LEU A 251 20.74 7.94 -8.55
N ALA A 252 19.76 8.68 -8.06
CA ALA A 252 19.41 10.01 -8.55
C ALA A 252 19.58 11.04 -7.43
N TYR A 253 20.00 12.25 -7.79
CA TYR A 253 20.01 13.40 -6.91
C TYR A 253 19.34 14.60 -7.59
N ALA A 254 18.48 15.31 -6.87
CA ALA A 254 17.85 16.55 -7.34
C ALA A 254 17.66 17.59 -6.22
N ASN A 255 18.18 18.80 -6.41
CA ASN A 255 17.66 19.97 -5.72
C ASN A 255 16.26 20.27 -6.31
N CYS A 256 15.26 20.36 -5.42
CA CYS A 256 13.87 20.40 -5.83
C CYS A 256 13.28 21.82 -5.91
N PHE A 257 13.82 22.79 -5.16
CA PHE A 257 13.18 24.10 -4.93
C PHE A 257 11.64 23.95 -4.71
N ALA A 258 11.24 23.11 -3.75
CA ALA A 258 9.90 22.54 -3.51
C ALA A 258 9.53 21.30 -4.35
N ILE A 259 9.38 20.15 -3.68
CA ILE A 259 9.00 18.88 -4.33
C ILE A 259 7.48 18.74 -4.55
N SER A 260 6.65 19.42 -3.76
CA SER A 260 5.18 19.25 -3.74
C SER A 260 4.48 19.54 -5.09
N ASN A 261 5.11 20.32 -5.97
CA ASN A 261 4.62 20.61 -7.33
C ASN A 261 5.29 19.77 -8.43
N LYS A 262 6.19 18.85 -8.08
CA LYS A 262 6.99 18.02 -9.01
C LYS A 262 6.81 16.52 -8.80
N ILE A 263 5.95 16.07 -7.87
CA ILE A 263 5.78 14.65 -7.53
C ILE A 263 5.39 13.77 -8.71
N SER A 264 4.42 14.20 -9.53
CA SER A 264 4.04 13.46 -10.75
C SER A 264 5.20 13.28 -11.70
N TYR A 265 6.04 14.31 -11.84
CA TYR A 265 7.24 14.26 -12.67
C TYR A 265 8.30 13.35 -12.06
N LEU A 266 8.57 13.46 -10.76
CA LEU A 266 9.51 12.58 -10.05
C LEU A 266 9.08 11.10 -10.14
N ASN A 267 7.80 10.81 -9.95
CA ASN A 267 7.24 9.45 -10.07
C ASN A 267 7.43 8.90 -11.50
N TYR A 268 7.21 9.73 -12.51
CA TYR A 268 7.50 9.36 -13.89
C TYR A 268 8.98 9.09 -14.12
N LEU A 269 9.89 9.97 -13.66
CA LEU A 269 11.34 9.79 -13.82
C LEU A 269 11.85 8.55 -13.09
N ALA A 270 11.36 8.28 -11.87
CA ALA A 270 11.68 7.08 -11.11
C ALA A 270 11.31 5.81 -11.88
N SER A 271 10.14 5.78 -12.53
CA SER A 271 9.75 4.66 -13.38
C SER A 271 10.51 4.62 -14.71
N PHE A 272 10.79 5.78 -15.32
CA PHE A 272 11.44 5.88 -16.63
C PHE A 272 12.90 5.44 -16.58
N TYR A 273 13.64 5.88 -15.55
CA TYR A 273 15.05 5.52 -15.34
C TYR A 273 15.23 4.29 -14.44
N SER A 274 14.17 3.83 -13.77
CA SER A 274 14.22 2.70 -12.81
C SER A 274 15.25 2.95 -11.69
N PHE A 275 15.12 4.09 -11.00
CA PHE A 275 15.99 4.46 -9.88
C PHE A 275 15.81 3.51 -8.71
N ASP A 276 16.91 3.21 -8.02
CA ASP A 276 16.94 2.39 -6.81
C ASP A 276 17.10 3.27 -5.55
N VAL A 277 17.77 4.42 -5.69
CA VAL A 277 17.95 5.44 -4.65
C VAL A 277 17.68 6.82 -5.24
N ILE A 278 16.95 7.68 -4.51
CA ILE A 278 16.72 9.08 -4.90
C ILE A 278 17.02 9.97 -3.69
N ALA A 279 17.96 10.90 -3.83
CA ALA A 279 18.28 11.93 -2.85
C ALA A 279 17.69 13.27 -3.30
N LEU A 280 17.05 13.98 -2.37
CA LEU A 280 16.37 15.26 -2.63
C LEU A 280 16.81 16.29 -1.60
N THR A 281 17.10 17.50 -2.07
CA THR A 281 17.37 18.70 -1.25
C THR A 281 16.34 19.79 -1.59
N GLU A 282 16.20 20.80 -0.72
CA GLU A 282 15.15 21.82 -0.81
C GLU A 282 13.75 21.26 -1.03
N THR A 283 13.41 20.21 -0.29
CA THR A 283 12.09 19.58 -0.41
C THR A 283 10.96 20.56 -0.08
N LYS A 284 11.19 21.52 0.84
CA LYS A 284 10.24 22.51 1.36
C LYS A 284 8.95 21.86 1.88
N LEU A 285 9.09 20.65 2.45
CA LEU A 285 8.01 19.91 3.09
C LEU A 285 7.93 20.22 4.58
N ASN A 286 6.83 19.82 5.20
CA ASN A 286 6.62 19.86 6.64
C ASN A 286 5.96 18.56 7.12
N ASP A 287 5.78 18.47 8.43
CA ASP A 287 5.17 17.31 9.12
C ASP A 287 3.74 17.00 8.65
N THR A 288 3.03 17.96 8.04
CA THR A 288 1.69 17.76 7.48
C THR A 288 1.69 17.09 6.11
N PHE A 289 2.83 17.07 5.41
CA PHE A 289 2.95 16.39 4.13
C PHE A 289 3.06 14.88 4.35
N PRO A 290 2.26 14.01 3.71
CA PRO A 290 2.34 12.57 3.96
C PRO A 290 3.51 11.90 3.22
N ASP A 291 4.32 11.12 3.94
CA ASP A 291 5.40 10.29 3.36
C ASP A 291 4.87 9.33 2.28
N ALA A 292 3.64 8.89 2.42
CA ALA A 292 2.97 8.05 1.44
C ALA A 292 2.88 8.69 0.05
N ILE A 293 2.71 10.01 -0.05
CA ILE A 293 2.71 10.71 -1.34
C ILE A 293 4.14 10.75 -1.91
N LEU A 294 5.14 10.99 -1.05
CA LEU A 294 6.55 11.01 -1.45
C LEU A 294 7.09 9.61 -1.78
N SER A 295 6.42 8.54 -1.36
CA SER A 295 6.83 7.14 -1.62
C SER A 295 6.71 6.66 -3.07
N LEU A 296 6.23 7.53 -3.98
CA LEU A 296 6.04 7.31 -5.41
C LEU A 296 5.27 6.02 -5.70
N ASP A 297 3.95 6.04 -5.46
CA ASP A 297 3.08 4.87 -5.57
C ASP A 297 3.57 3.68 -4.72
N ASN A 298 4.11 3.99 -3.53
CA ASN A 298 4.57 3.02 -2.55
C ASN A 298 5.76 2.15 -3.01
N MET A 299 6.50 2.60 -4.02
CA MET A 299 7.70 1.94 -4.54
C MET A 299 8.93 2.18 -3.67
N PHE A 300 8.97 3.28 -2.92
CA PHE A 300 10.12 3.69 -2.11
C PHE A 300 9.78 3.78 -0.62
N THR A 301 10.75 3.48 0.22
CA THR A 301 10.80 3.85 1.64
C THR A 301 11.34 5.27 1.74
N VAL A 302 10.62 6.14 2.45
CA VAL A 302 10.95 7.56 2.56
C VAL A 302 11.62 7.82 3.91
N PHE A 303 12.80 8.41 3.87
CA PHE A 303 13.48 9.02 5.00
C PHE A 303 13.60 10.50 4.71
N ARG A 304 13.17 11.38 5.62
CA ARG A 304 13.31 12.82 5.42
C ARG A 304 13.48 13.58 6.71
N LYS A 305 14.01 14.79 6.58
CA LYS A 305 14.14 15.78 7.64
C LYS A 305 13.57 17.10 7.12
N ASP A 306 12.45 17.50 7.71
CA ASP A 306 11.75 18.74 7.35
C ASP A 306 12.28 19.90 8.19
N ARG A 307 12.33 21.10 7.62
CA ARG A 307 12.69 22.33 8.33
C ARG A 307 11.44 22.98 8.95
N THR A 308 11.57 23.55 10.14
CA THR A 308 10.45 24.22 10.84
C THR A 308 10.10 25.60 10.28
N ARG A 309 11.02 26.24 9.52
CA ARG A 309 10.85 27.55 8.86
C ARG A 309 10.69 27.37 7.35
N HIS A 310 10.27 28.42 6.63
CA HIS A 310 10.18 28.40 5.17
C HIS A 310 11.56 28.23 4.51
N GLY A 311 11.71 27.22 3.63
CA GLY A 311 12.95 26.91 2.90
C GLY A 311 13.66 25.64 3.41
N GLY A 312 14.45 24.98 2.57
CA GLY A 312 15.25 23.80 2.97
C GLY A 312 14.52 22.44 3.01
N GLY A 313 15.08 21.50 3.77
CA GLY A 313 14.64 20.12 3.96
C GLY A 313 15.30 19.10 3.03
N VAL A 314 15.62 17.92 3.56
CA VAL A 314 16.30 16.81 2.83
C VAL A 314 15.50 15.52 2.88
N ALA A 315 15.59 14.70 1.84
CA ALA A 315 14.98 13.37 1.79
C ALA A 315 15.82 12.35 1.03
N LEU A 316 15.79 11.10 1.52
CA LEU A 316 16.29 9.90 0.84
C LEU A 316 15.12 8.94 0.61
N LEU A 317 14.90 8.57 -0.65
CA LEU A 317 13.93 7.57 -1.07
C LEU A 317 14.69 6.33 -1.52
N ILE A 318 14.51 5.22 -0.81
CA ILE A 318 15.18 3.95 -1.10
C ILE A 318 14.14 2.97 -1.63
N SER A 319 14.39 2.37 -2.79
CA SER A 319 13.48 1.38 -3.38
C SER A 319 13.16 0.29 -2.37
N LYS A 320 11.90 -0.13 -2.25
CA LYS A 320 11.51 -1.18 -1.30
C LYS A 320 12.11 -2.54 -1.59
N SER A 321 12.64 -2.75 -2.79
CA SER A 321 13.45 -3.93 -3.10
C SER A 321 14.83 -3.90 -2.42
N VAL A 322 15.20 -2.79 -1.80
CA VAL A 322 16.50 -2.55 -1.17
C VAL A 322 16.33 -2.41 0.34
N ARG A 323 17.04 -3.25 1.10
CA ARG A 323 17.02 -3.22 2.57
C ARG A 323 17.88 -2.06 3.08
N CYS A 324 17.36 -1.29 4.02
CA CYS A 324 18.02 -0.08 4.52
C CYS A 324 17.63 0.29 5.96
N SER A 325 18.55 0.92 6.70
CA SER A 325 18.34 1.44 8.07
C SER A 325 18.73 2.91 8.18
N LEU A 326 17.87 3.72 8.79
CA LEU A 326 18.17 5.10 9.16
C LEU A 326 19.24 5.16 10.26
N ILE A 327 20.19 6.08 10.12
CA ILE A 327 21.20 6.36 11.14
C ILE A 327 20.72 7.51 12.02
N THR A 328 20.82 7.33 13.33
CA THR A 328 20.51 8.38 14.30
C THR A 328 21.68 9.37 14.36
N ILE A 329 21.41 10.63 14.08
CA ILE A 329 22.37 11.72 14.24
C ILE A 329 22.24 12.25 15.68
N PRO A 330 23.34 12.56 16.39
CA PRO A 330 23.30 13.10 17.75
C PRO A 330 22.44 14.36 17.86
N GLU A 331 21.81 14.56 19.02
CA GLU A 331 20.88 15.67 19.25
C GLU A 331 21.58 17.04 19.12
N ALA A 332 22.85 17.14 19.50
CA ALA A 332 23.69 18.32 19.30
C ALA A 332 23.80 18.76 17.83
N LEU A 333 23.73 17.81 16.89
CA LEU A 333 23.85 18.02 15.44
C LEU A 333 22.49 17.99 14.74
N SER A 334 21.40 17.97 15.51
CA SER A 334 20.03 17.87 14.99
C SER A 334 19.57 19.12 14.22
N ALA A 335 20.25 20.26 14.36
CA ALA A 335 19.94 21.48 13.62
C ALA A 335 20.33 21.42 12.13
N VAL A 336 21.24 20.52 11.76
CA VAL A 336 21.83 20.43 10.41
C VAL A 336 20.93 19.67 9.43
N GLU A 337 20.83 20.10 8.18
CA GLU A 337 19.97 19.47 7.16
C GLU A 337 20.68 18.26 6.50
N ILE A 338 20.91 17.20 7.28
CA ILE A 338 21.53 15.94 6.85
C ILE A 338 20.61 14.76 7.18
N ILE A 339 20.60 13.77 6.29
CA ILE A 339 20.03 12.45 6.53
C ILE A 339 20.94 11.35 5.99
N ALA A 340 21.08 10.27 6.75
CA ALA A 340 21.97 9.17 6.40
C ALA A 340 21.29 7.82 6.59
N VAL A 341 21.48 6.93 5.62
CA VAL A 341 20.88 5.60 5.59
C VAL A 341 21.95 4.58 5.23
N ASP A 342 22.06 3.52 6.02
CA ASP A 342 22.86 2.35 5.65
C ASP A 342 22.00 1.41 4.78
N VAL A 343 22.49 1.10 3.58
CA VAL A 343 21.88 0.19 2.63
C VAL A 343 22.61 -1.16 2.67
N PHE A 344 21.88 -2.26 2.79
CA PHE A 344 22.45 -3.60 2.97
C PHE A 344 22.37 -4.40 1.66
N ILE A 345 23.52 -4.77 1.10
CA ILE A 345 23.64 -5.48 -0.17
C ILE A 345 24.64 -6.62 -0.01
N ASN A 346 24.20 -7.87 -0.25
CA ASN A 346 25.05 -9.07 -0.16
C ASN A 346 25.86 -9.18 1.15
N GLY A 347 25.27 -8.80 2.29
CA GLY A 347 25.92 -8.86 3.60
C GLY A 347 26.86 -7.69 3.93
N LYS A 348 27.08 -6.75 3.00
CA LYS A 348 27.85 -5.52 3.25
C LYS A 348 26.92 -4.31 3.39
N SER A 349 27.27 -3.37 4.26
CA SER A 349 26.54 -2.10 4.41
C SER A 349 27.25 -0.96 3.70
N THR A 350 26.55 -0.28 2.79
CA THR A 350 27.00 0.95 2.14
C THR A 350 26.17 2.11 2.67
N ARG A 351 26.83 3.17 3.12
CA ARG A 351 26.21 4.37 3.67
C ARG A 351 25.86 5.36 2.56
N ILE A 352 24.64 5.86 2.56
CA ILE A 352 24.17 6.91 1.64
C ILE A 352 23.74 8.11 2.47
N ILE A 353 24.31 9.27 2.17
CA ILE A 353 24.10 10.52 2.89
C ILE A 353 23.54 11.55 1.92
N SER A 354 22.45 12.21 2.31
CA SER A 354 21.94 13.41 1.64
C SER A 354 22.10 14.62 2.56
N CYS A 355 22.73 15.67 2.05
CA CYS A 355 23.06 16.88 2.79
C CYS A 355 22.57 18.14 2.05
N TYR A 356 22.16 19.15 2.80
CA TYR A 356 21.86 20.47 2.26
C TYR A 356 22.53 21.56 3.11
N HIS A 357 23.31 22.42 2.47
CA HIS A 357 23.84 23.65 3.06
C HIS A 357 23.08 24.83 2.47
N ALA A 358 22.45 25.65 3.33
CA ALA A 358 21.43 26.60 2.89
C ALA A 358 21.94 27.75 1.99
N ASN A 359 23.16 28.22 2.20
CA ASN A 359 23.82 29.25 1.40
C ASN A 359 25.29 29.40 1.82
N HIS A 360 26.13 29.91 0.92
CA HIS A 360 27.56 30.14 1.17
C HIS A 360 27.87 31.05 2.39
N SER A 361 26.96 31.98 2.72
CA SER A 361 27.13 32.87 3.88
C SER A 361 26.97 32.16 5.24
N SER A 362 26.33 30.99 5.27
CA SER A 362 26.13 30.22 6.50
C SER A 362 27.43 29.58 6.99
N ASP A 363 27.47 29.19 8.26
CA ASP A 363 28.57 28.42 8.83
C ASP A 363 28.50 26.95 8.35
N ILE A 364 29.62 26.42 7.87
CA ILE A 364 29.75 25.05 7.35
C ILE A 364 30.25 24.07 8.42
N GLY A 365 30.86 24.55 9.50
CA GLY A 365 31.44 23.73 10.58
C GLY A 365 30.50 22.64 11.12
N PRO A 366 29.23 22.96 11.46
CA PRO A 366 28.28 21.95 11.94
C PRO A 366 27.96 20.84 10.92
N ILE A 367 27.98 21.14 9.61
CA ILE A 367 27.82 20.13 8.55
C ILE A 367 29.05 19.24 8.49
N ILE A 368 30.24 19.82 8.58
CA ILE A 368 31.51 19.07 8.61
C ILE A 368 31.53 18.11 9.81
N GLU A 369 31.23 18.60 11.02
CA GLU A 369 31.17 17.78 12.24
C GLU A 369 30.19 16.60 12.10
N ALA A 370 29.00 16.85 11.52
CA ALA A 370 28.02 15.81 11.26
C ALA A 370 28.49 14.79 10.20
N LEU A 371 29.19 15.22 9.15
CA LEU A 371 29.76 14.32 8.15
C LEU A 371 30.93 13.50 8.73
N GLU A 372 31.76 14.08 9.58
CA GLU A 372 32.85 13.38 10.27
C GLU A 372 32.32 12.29 11.22
N PHE A 373 31.28 12.61 11.99
CA PHE A 373 30.56 11.62 12.78
C PHE A 373 30.08 10.45 11.90
N LEU A 374 29.50 10.74 10.73
CA LEU A 374 29.00 9.71 9.81
C LEU A 374 30.12 8.92 9.11
N LEU A 375 31.31 9.50 8.93
CA LEU A 375 32.48 8.86 8.32
C LEU A 375 33.31 8.04 9.31
N SER A 376 33.22 8.31 10.62
CA SER A 376 33.95 7.62 11.70
C SER A 376 33.86 6.08 11.67
N THR A 377 32.81 5.54 11.08
CA THR A 377 32.60 4.08 10.96
C THR A 377 33.40 3.40 9.85
N HIS A 378 34.17 4.15 9.06
CA HIS A 378 34.99 3.68 7.94
C HIS A 378 34.25 2.80 6.90
N LYS A 379 32.92 2.92 6.84
CA LYS A 379 32.09 2.20 5.85
C LYS A 379 32.25 2.81 4.46
N GLN A 380 31.99 2.01 3.44
CA GLN A 380 31.78 2.49 2.07
C GLN A 380 30.66 3.56 2.09
N THR A 381 30.99 4.81 1.76
CA THR A 381 30.10 5.97 1.95
C THR A 381 29.95 6.75 0.65
N ILE A 382 28.71 7.13 0.36
CA ILE A 382 28.30 7.97 -0.76
C ILE A 382 27.58 9.18 -0.18
N ILE A 383 28.08 10.37 -0.48
CA ILE A 383 27.54 11.65 -0.02
C ILE A 383 27.04 12.42 -1.23
N THR A 384 25.80 12.91 -1.18
CA THR A 384 25.25 13.76 -2.23
C THR A 384 24.45 14.89 -1.63
N GLY A 385 24.43 16.05 -2.27
CA GLY A 385 23.86 17.23 -1.66
C GLY A 385 24.15 18.50 -2.42
N ASP A 386 23.44 19.56 -2.06
CA ASP A 386 23.76 20.93 -2.46
C ASP A 386 24.54 21.56 -1.31
N PHE A 387 25.82 21.80 -1.55
CA PHE A 387 26.74 22.35 -0.56
C PHE A 387 26.88 23.86 -0.67
N ASN A 388 26.32 24.49 -1.72
CA ASN A 388 26.43 25.93 -1.96
C ASN A 388 27.87 26.47 -1.80
N MET A 389 28.86 25.76 -2.35
CA MET A 389 30.29 26.15 -2.36
C MET A 389 30.75 26.53 -3.78
N PRO A 390 30.41 27.75 -4.26
CA PRO A 390 30.63 28.14 -5.66
C PRO A 390 32.09 28.40 -6.03
N HIS A 391 32.97 28.63 -5.05
CA HIS A 391 34.35 29.10 -5.25
C HIS A 391 35.42 28.00 -5.16
N ILE A 392 35.01 26.74 -5.21
CA ILE A 392 35.90 25.57 -5.32
C ILE A 392 36.10 25.24 -6.79
N ASP A 393 37.35 25.22 -7.22
CA ASP A 393 37.74 24.63 -8.49
C ASP A 393 38.11 23.16 -8.27
N TRP A 394 37.20 22.27 -8.65
CA TRP A 394 37.35 20.82 -8.53
C TRP A 394 38.39 20.23 -9.49
N SER A 395 38.85 20.98 -10.50
CA SER A 395 39.87 20.52 -11.44
C SER A 395 41.29 20.76 -10.90
N SER A 396 41.53 21.93 -10.32
CA SER A 396 42.80 22.26 -9.65
C SER A 396 42.82 21.87 -8.18
N MET A 397 41.67 21.47 -7.61
CA MET A 397 41.48 21.22 -6.18
C MET A 397 41.95 22.42 -5.34
N THR A 398 41.49 23.62 -5.71
CA THR A 398 41.77 24.87 -5.00
C THR A 398 40.47 25.60 -4.65
N ALA A 399 40.53 26.47 -3.64
CA ALA A 399 39.41 27.29 -3.21
C ALA A 399 39.88 28.74 -3.01
N SER A 400 39.09 29.70 -3.47
CA SER A 400 39.47 31.13 -3.38
C SER A 400 39.02 31.81 -2.08
N ASP A 401 38.14 31.19 -1.29
CA ASP A 401 37.73 31.70 0.02
C ASP A 401 37.97 30.68 1.14
N SER A 402 38.05 31.18 2.37
CA SER A 402 38.37 30.40 3.56
C SER A 402 37.38 29.26 3.84
N LYS A 403 36.09 29.44 3.54
CA LYS A 403 35.06 28.42 3.85
C LYS A 403 35.08 27.29 2.84
N CYS A 404 35.18 27.65 1.56
CA CYS A 404 35.41 26.69 0.48
C CYS A 404 36.71 25.93 0.73
N ASN A 405 37.76 26.59 1.23
CA ASN A 405 39.02 25.94 1.58
C ASN A 405 38.90 25.01 2.80
N GLU A 406 38.12 25.40 3.82
CA GLU A 406 37.80 24.54 4.96
C GLU A 406 37.06 23.25 4.52
N PHE A 407 36.02 23.40 3.69
CA PHE A 407 35.29 22.25 3.15
C PHE A 407 36.16 21.37 2.25
N LEU A 408 36.98 21.98 1.38
CA LEU A 408 37.93 21.28 0.53
C LEU A 408 38.97 20.52 1.36
N SER A 409 39.48 21.12 2.45
CA SER A 409 40.38 20.47 3.39
C SER A 409 39.73 19.26 4.06
N PHE A 410 38.45 19.36 4.43
CA PHE A 410 37.67 18.22 4.92
C PHE A 410 37.57 17.09 3.87
N VAL A 411 37.27 17.42 2.61
CA VAL A 411 37.18 16.47 1.50
C VAL A 411 38.50 15.73 1.31
N LEU A 412 39.61 16.46 1.26
CA LEU A 412 40.96 15.91 1.10
C LEU A 412 41.38 15.04 2.30
N ARG A 413 41.18 15.55 3.53
CA ARG A 413 41.53 14.83 4.78
C ARG A 413 40.82 13.49 4.92
N ASN A 414 39.59 13.38 4.44
CA ASN A 414 38.78 12.16 4.51
C ASN A 414 38.87 11.28 3.26
N GLY A 415 39.75 11.60 2.31
CA GLY A 415 39.94 10.81 1.08
C GLY A 415 38.67 10.72 0.22
N LEU A 416 37.88 11.79 0.17
CA LEU A 416 36.63 11.82 -0.59
C LEU A 416 36.91 12.22 -2.05
N CYS A 417 36.48 11.38 -3.00
CA CYS A 417 36.54 11.68 -4.43
C CYS A 417 35.21 12.29 -4.91
N GLN A 418 35.29 13.41 -5.63
CA GLN A 418 34.15 14.08 -6.27
C GLN A 418 33.96 13.57 -7.71
N HIS A 419 32.71 13.32 -8.11
CA HIS A 419 32.38 12.73 -9.44
C HIS A 419 31.52 13.61 -10.37
N VAL A 420 31.19 14.85 -10.00
CA VAL A 420 30.35 15.76 -10.80
C VAL A 420 31.22 16.82 -11.46
N HIS A 421 31.52 16.66 -12.75
CA HIS A 421 32.45 17.54 -13.47
C HIS A 421 31.77 18.58 -14.37
N SER A 422 30.46 18.80 -14.23
CA SER A 422 29.72 19.74 -15.08
C SER A 422 28.83 20.63 -14.23
N PRO A 423 28.63 21.92 -14.61
CA PRO A 423 27.78 22.84 -13.86
C PRO A 423 26.37 22.30 -13.66
N THR A 424 25.90 22.34 -12.41
CA THR A 424 24.62 21.78 -11.97
C THR A 424 23.54 22.83 -11.80
N ARG A 425 23.91 24.09 -11.54
CA ARG A 425 23.03 25.27 -11.60
C ARG A 425 23.37 26.11 -12.83
N LEU A 426 22.36 26.68 -13.48
CA LEU A 426 22.54 27.62 -14.59
C LEU A 426 22.41 29.06 -14.08
N ASN A 427 23.23 29.97 -14.61
CA ASN A 427 23.19 31.42 -14.36
C ASN A 427 23.38 31.82 -12.87
N PRO A 428 24.63 31.78 -12.34
CA PRO A 428 25.88 31.42 -12.99
C PRO A 428 26.16 29.90 -12.97
N ASP A 429 27.02 29.44 -13.87
CA ASP A 429 27.36 28.03 -14.04
C ASP A 429 28.31 27.55 -12.92
N HIS A 430 27.75 26.98 -11.87
CA HIS A 430 28.49 26.43 -10.73
C HIS A 430 28.21 24.95 -10.49
N ILE A 431 29.20 24.25 -9.92
CA ILE A 431 29.08 22.87 -9.41
C ILE A 431 28.75 22.95 -7.92
N LEU A 432 27.47 23.18 -7.61
CA LEU A 432 26.98 23.29 -6.22
C LEU A 432 26.53 21.94 -5.67
N ASP A 433 25.90 21.16 -6.55
CA ASP A 433 25.44 19.80 -6.26
C ASP A 433 26.57 18.79 -6.44
N LEU A 434 26.97 18.13 -5.36
CA LEU A 434 28.12 17.23 -5.32
C LEU A 434 27.69 15.76 -5.19
N LEU A 435 28.56 14.87 -5.69
CA LEU A 435 28.57 13.45 -5.40
C LEU A 435 29.98 13.05 -4.95
N LEU A 436 30.15 12.78 -3.67
CA LEU A 436 31.41 12.43 -3.04
C LEU A 436 31.40 10.96 -2.60
N THR A 437 32.53 10.26 -2.72
CA THR A 437 32.68 8.89 -2.22
C THR A 437 34.06 8.66 -1.61
N ASN A 438 34.14 7.89 -0.53
CA ASN A 438 35.42 7.48 0.08
C ASN A 438 36.03 6.21 -0.54
N THR A 439 35.40 5.65 -1.58
CA THR A 439 35.72 4.35 -2.20
C THR A 439 35.32 4.39 -3.68
N PRO A 440 35.94 3.58 -4.56
CA PRO A 440 35.64 3.55 -6.01
C PRO A 440 34.30 2.86 -6.33
N SER A 441 33.23 3.47 -5.83
CA SER A 441 31.87 2.92 -5.78
C SER A 441 30.99 3.36 -6.94
N VAL A 442 31.42 4.38 -7.70
CA VAL A 442 30.69 4.99 -8.81
C VAL A 442 31.26 4.47 -10.13
N ARG A 443 30.38 4.04 -11.02
CA ARG A 443 30.72 3.57 -12.37
C ARG A 443 30.59 4.69 -13.40
N GLU A 444 29.54 5.49 -13.28
CA GLU A 444 29.21 6.55 -14.23
C GLU A 444 28.36 7.61 -13.52
N VAL A 445 28.60 8.88 -13.85
CA VAL A 445 27.77 10.02 -13.44
C VAL A 445 27.34 10.79 -14.67
N VAL A 446 26.06 11.12 -14.74
CA VAL A 446 25.47 11.93 -15.81
C VAL A 446 24.70 13.10 -15.20
N VAL A 447 25.15 14.31 -15.49
CA VAL A 447 24.40 15.54 -15.23
C VAL A 447 23.37 15.70 -16.36
N GLY A 448 22.09 15.56 -16.00
CA GLY A 448 20.98 15.43 -16.94
C GLY A 448 20.26 16.74 -17.27
N GLU A 449 18.96 16.63 -17.49
CA GLU A 449 18.06 17.75 -17.76
C GLU A 449 17.73 18.56 -16.50
N LEU A 450 17.19 19.76 -16.69
CA LEU A 450 16.67 20.59 -15.58
C LEU A 450 15.52 19.88 -14.86
N PHE A 451 15.65 19.75 -13.54
CA PHE A 451 14.59 19.32 -12.63
C PHE A 451 13.94 20.52 -11.94
N SER A 452 14.76 21.49 -11.54
CA SER A 452 14.37 22.84 -11.13
C SER A 452 15.24 23.86 -11.89
N ASP A 453 15.63 24.96 -11.24
CA ASP A 453 16.82 25.75 -11.55
C ASP A 453 18.15 24.93 -11.48
N HIS A 454 18.11 23.73 -10.91
CA HIS A 454 19.21 22.76 -10.90
C HIS A 454 18.96 21.57 -11.84
N LYS A 455 20.05 20.98 -12.36
CA LYS A 455 20.05 19.77 -13.20
C LYS A 455 19.96 18.50 -12.36
N LEU A 456 19.28 17.49 -12.89
CA LEU A 456 19.18 16.16 -12.29
C LEU A 456 20.52 15.41 -12.39
N ILE A 457 21.12 15.00 -11.28
CA ILE A 457 22.30 14.12 -11.28
C ILE A 457 21.84 12.66 -11.26
N ARG A 458 22.41 11.84 -12.13
CA ARG A 458 22.19 10.38 -12.14
C ARG A 458 23.52 9.67 -12.03
N ALA A 459 23.64 8.72 -11.11
CA ALA A 459 24.82 7.92 -10.92
C ALA A 459 24.50 6.42 -11.00
N THR A 460 25.40 5.65 -11.62
CA THR A 460 25.37 4.20 -11.62
C THR A 460 26.43 3.71 -10.65
N LEU A 461 26.04 2.93 -9.64
CA LEU A 461 26.93 2.46 -8.58
C LEU A 461 27.38 1.02 -8.85
N ASN A 462 28.59 0.68 -8.42
CA ASN A 462 29.16 -0.68 -8.43
C ASN A 462 28.55 -1.57 -7.34
N LEU A 463 27.22 -1.55 -7.21
CA LEU A 463 26.45 -2.31 -6.24
C LEU A 463 25.48 -3.23 -6.98
N SER A 464 25.55 -4.55 -6.73
CA SER A 464 24.70 -5.55 -7.40
C SER A 464 23.48 -5.90 -6.55
N LEU A 465 22.30 -5.46 -7.00
CA LEU A 465 21.02 -5.73 -6.32
C LEU A 465 20.39 -7.03 -6.83
N LYS A 466 20.02 -7.95 -5.93
CA LYS A 466 19.19 -9.13 -6.27
C LYS A 466 17.76 -8.68 -6.52
N LYS A 467 17.22 -8.92 -7.73
CA LYS A 467 15.78 -8.72 -8.01
C LYS A 467 14.95 -9.81 -7.34
N LEU A 468 13.91 -9.42 -6.62
CA LEU A 468 12.79 -10.31 -6.32
C LEU A 468 12.04 -10.63 -7.63
N PRO A 469 11.46 -11.82 -7.79
CA PRO A 469 10.71 -12.18 -9.00
C PRO A 469 9.54 -11.20 -9.22
N ASN A 470 9.45 -10.62 -10.42
CA ASN A 470 8.41 -9.64 -10.78
C ASN A 470 7.03 -10.25 -11.07
N HIS A 471 6.92 -11.58 -11.02
CA HIS A 471 5.74 -12.35 -11.41
C HIS A 471 5.31 -13.26 -10.28
N LYS A 472 3.99 -13.27 -9.99
CA LYS A 472 3.38 -14.28 -9.14
C LYS A 472 2.16 -14.87 -9.84
N THR A 473 2.16 -16.18 -10.00
CA THR A 473 0.98 -16.95 -10.44
C THR A 473 0.05 -17.11 -9.25
N LEU A 474 -1.23 -16.75 -9.42
CA LEU A 474 -2.23 -16.76 -8.35
C LEU A 474 -3.52 -17.40 -8.86
N LEU A 475 -4.19 -18.19 -8.02
CA LEU A 475 -5.54 -18.71 -8.29
C LEU A 475 -6.56 -17.56 -8.31
N ASN A 476 -7.45 -17.58 -9.29
CA ASN A 476 -8.49 -16.58 -9.48
C ASN A 476 -9.89 -17.13 -9.15
N PHE A 477 -10.16 -17.26 -7.86
CA PHE A 477 -11.45 -17.67 -7.31
C PHE A 477 -12.65 -16.84 -7.79
N ARG A 478 -12.46 -15.67 -8.39
CA ARG A 478 -13.59 -14.89 -8.94
C ARG A 478 -14.11 -15.42 -10.28
N LYS A 479 -13.26 -16.16 -11.01
CA LYS A 479 -13.56 -16.76 -12.31
C LYS A 479 -13.60 -18.29 -12.23
N ALA A 480 -13.76 -18.83 -11.03
CA ALA A 480 -13.92 -20.27 -10.85
C ALA A 480 -15.26 -20.73 -11.42
N ASP A 481 -15.30 -21.94 -11.96
CA ASP A 481 -16.54 -22.61 -12.34
C ASP A 481 -17.22 -23.19 -11.10
N TYR A 482 -18.00 -22.35 -10.43
CA TYR A 482 -18.70 -22.74 -9.21
C TYR A 482 -19.90 -23.65 -9.46
N ASP A 483 -20.44 -23.68 -10.66
CA ASP A 483 -21.58 -24.53 -10.99
C ASP A 483 -21.13 -25.99 -11.02
N SER A 484 -20.02 -26.29 -11.70
CA SER A 484 -19.39 -27.62 -11.68
C SER A 484 -18.94 -28.03 -10.27
N ILE A 485 -18.31 -27.12 -9.52
CA ILE A 485 -17.88 -27.40 -8.14
C ILE A 485 -19.08 -27.75 -7.25
N ASN A 486 -20.16 -26.96 -7.31
CA ASN A 486 -21.37 -27.19 -6.52
C ASN A 486 -22.08 -28.48 -6.95
N PHE A 487 -22.13 -28.77 -8.25
CA PHE A 487 -22.69 -30.01 -8.77
C PHE A 487 -21.97 -31.22 -8.19
N VAL A 488 -20.64 -31.25 -8.23
CA VAL A 488 -19.86 -32.35 -7.66
C VAL A 488 -20.09 -32.47 -6.16
N LEU A 489 -19.95 -31.37 -5.40
CA LEU A 489 -20.12 -31.40 -3.94
C LEU A 489 -21.52 -31.85 -3.51
N SER A 490 -22.56 -31.50 -4.26
CA SER A 490 -23.96 -31.84 -3.94
C SER A 490 -24.31 -33.29 -4.29
N ASN A 491 -23.69 -33.86 -5.32
CA ASN A 491 -23.92 -35.24 -5.75
C ASN A 491 -22.99 -36.26 -5.05
N THR A 492 -22.03 -35.80 -4.27
CA THR A 492 -21.18 -36.66 -3.44
C THR A 492 -21.97 -37.27 -2.29
N ASN A 493 -21.93 -38.61 -2.14
CA ASN A 493 -22.55 -39.30 -1.02
C ASN A 493 -21.70 -39.21 0.26
N TRP A 494 -21.79 -38.08 0.96
CA TRP A 494 -21.03 -37.80 2.17
C TRP A 494 -21.28 -38.77 3.32
N ASN A 495 -22.51 -39.31 3.45
CA ASN A 495 -22.83 -40.30 4.48
C ASN A 495 -22.02 -41.59 4.27
N SER A 496 -21.88 -42.03 3.02
CA SER A 496 -21.07 -43.21 2.69
C SER A 496 -19.58 -42.93 2.89
N ILE A 497 -19.09 -41.77 2.48
CA ILE A 497 -17.67 -41.40 2.58
C ILE A 497 -17.23 -41.25 4.04
N PHE A 498 -18.07 -40.62 4.86
CA PHE A 498 -17.76 -40.36 6.27
C PHE A 498 -18.12 -41.51 7.20
N ARG A 499 -18.66 -42.61 6.68
CA ARG A 499 -19.00 -43.78 7.48
C ARG A 499 -17.77 -44.28 8.23
N GLU A 500 -17.92 -44.46 9.53
CA GLU A 500 -16.88 -44.98 10.45
C GLU A 500 -15.59 -44.13 10.55
N LEU A 501 -15.50 -42.98 9.87
CA LEU A 501 -14.36 -42.10 9.97
C LEU A 501 -14.34 -41.29 11.27
N SER A 502 -13.14 -41.03 11.77
CA SER A 502 -12.91 -40.05 12.82
C SER A 502 -13.09 -38.61 12.31
N VAL A 503 -13.23 -37.65 13.22
CA VAL A 503 -13.40 -36.23 12.87
C VAL A 503 -12.21 -35.70 12.05
N GLU A 504 -10.98 -36.15 12.35
CA GLU A 504 -9.77 -35.78 11.61
C GLU A 504 -9.83 -36.29 10.16
N GLU A 505 -10.20 -37.56 9.98
CA GLU A 505 -10.28 -38.21 8.68
C GLU A 505 -11.41 -37.62 7.83
N MET A 506 -12.59 -37.39 8.42
CA MET A 506 -13.71 -36.74 7.71
C MET A 506 -13.30 -35.37 7.16
N TYR A 507 -12.63 -34.54 7.98
CA TYR A 507 -12.20 -33.22 7.53
C TYR A 507 -11.06 -33.28 6.51
N SER A 508 -10.14 -34.23 6.66
CA SER A 508 -9.05 -34.44 5.71
C SER A 508 -9.57 -34.86 4.33
N GLN A 509 -10.56 -35.77 4.29
CA GLN A 509 -11.24 -36.17 3.05
C GLN A 509 -11.99 -35.00 2.40
N LEU A 510 -12.72 -34.21 3.19
CA LEU A 510 -13.37 -33.00 2.66
C LEU A 510 -12.35 -32.01 2.08
N LEU A 511 -11.21 -31.82 2.74
CA LEU A 511 -10.16 -30.91 2.31
C LEU A 511 -9.49 -31.38 1.02
N GLU A 512 -9.25 -32.69 0.88
CA GLU A 512 -8.70 -33.29 -0.34
C GLU A 512 -9.65 -33.06 -1.53
N ILE A 513 -10.93 -33.41 -1.38
CA ILE A 513 -11.95 -33.18 -2.41
C ILE A 513 -12.02 -31.70 -2.78
N ALA A 514 -12.10 -30.80 -1.78
CA ALA A 514 -12.17 -29.37 -2.03
C ALA A 514 -10.91 -28.85 -2.75
N THR A 515 -9.72 -29.35 -2.40
CA THR A 515 -8.45 -28.95 -3.03
C THR A 515 -8.38 -29.43 -4.47
N ASN A 516 -8.81 -30.65 -4.76
CA ASN A 516 -8.90 -31.18 -6.12
C ASN A 516 -9.86 -30.35 -6.97
N LEU A 517 -11.04 -30.04 -6.44
CA LEU A 517 -12.00 -29.16 -7.13
C LEU A 517 -11.43 -27.75 -7.37
N ILE A 518 -10.68 -27.20 -6.42
CA ILE A 518 -10.02 -25.91 -6.59
C ILE A 518 -8.97 -25.98 -7.72
N ASN A 519 -8.13 -27.00 -7.73
CA ASN A 519 -7.08 -27.15 -8.74
C ASN A 519 -7.64 -27.38 -10.15
N THR A 520 -8.77 -28.10 -10.26
CA THR A 520 -9.41 -28.40 -11.54
C THR A 520 -10.23 -27.22 -12.08
N TYR A 521 -11.02 -26.56 -11.24
CA TYR A 521 -12.05 -25.60 -11.68
C TYR A 521 -11.72 -24.13 -11.38
N VAL A 522 -10.57 -23.82 -10.76
CA VAL A 522 -10.14 -22.43 -10.49
C VAL A 522 -8.97 -22.03 -11.39
N PRO A 523 -9.14 -21.06 -12.30
CA PRO A 523 -8.07 -20.67 -13.23
C PRO A 523 -6.94 -19.91 -12.54
N THR A 524 -5.71 -20.06 -13.05
CA THR A 524 -4.53 -19.31 -12.61
C THR A 524 -4.33 -18.01 -13.41
N VAL A 525 -3.81 -16.96 -12.76
CA VAL A 525 -3.51 -15.67 -13.38
C VAL A 525 -2.11 -15.20 -12.95
N THR A 526 -1.27 -14.84 -13.92
CA THR A 526 0.05 -14.26 -13.68
C THR A 526 -0.05 -12.74 -13.58
N ARG A 527 0.33 -12.17 -12.44
CA ARG A 527 0.36 -10.70 -12.26
C ARG A 527 1.79 -10.16 -12.26
N ASN A 528 1.97 -9.06 -12.99
CA ASN A 528 3.19 -8.25 -13.05
C ASN A 528 3.06 -7.08 -12.07
N PHE A 529 3.95 -6.98 -11.07
CA PHE A 529 3.77 -6.04 -9.95
C PHE A 529 4.56 -4.72 -10.07
N LEU A 530 5.48 -4.56 -11.02
CA LEU A 530 6.57 -3.58 -10.87
C LEU A 530 6.74 -2.50 -11.95
N LEU A 531 5.80 -2.30 -12.88
CA LEU A 531 5.93 -1.18 -13.83
C LEU A 531 4.58 -0.48 -14.08
N LYS A 532 4.42 0.72 -13.53
CA LYS A 532 3.36 1.66 -13.93
C LYS A 532 3.59 2.04 -15.38
N LYS A 533 2.73 1.56 -16.28
CA LYS A 533 2.82 1.86 -17.71
C LYS A 533 2.16 3.22 -17.99
N TYR A 534 2.98 4.26 -18.13
CA TYR A 534 2.51 5.56 -18.59
C TYR A 534 2.08 5.53 -20.08
N PRO A 535 1.12 6.38 -20.50
CA PRO A 535 0.66 6.46 -21.89
C PRO A 535 1.80 6.66 -22.89
N ALA A 536 1.60 6.21 -24.13
CA ALA A 536 2.60 6.37 -25.19
C ALA A 536 2.97 7.84 -25.43
N GLU A 537 2.00 8.75 -25.32
CA GLU A 537 2.21 10.17 -25.53
C GLU A 537 3.15 10.80 -24.50
N VAL A 538 2.95 10.53 -23.20
CA VAL A 538 3.86 10.99 -22.13
C VAL A 538 5.30 10.51 -22.40
N ARG A 539 5.46 9.26 -22.84
CA ARG A 539 6.77 8.69 -23.17
C ARG A 539 7.40 9.35 -24.40
N ARG A 540 6.60 9.70 -25.41
CA ARG A 540 7.04 10.41 -26.62
C ARG A 540 7.51 11.83 -26.28
N LEU A 541 6.74 12.55 -25.47
CA LEU A 541 7.07 13.90 -25.01
C LEU A 541 8.36 13.92 -24.20
N GLN A 542 8.59 12.97 -23.29
CA GLN A 542 9.87 12.87 -22.57
C GLN A 542 11.05 12.64 -23.52
N LYS A 543 10.90 11.75 -24.50
CA LYS A 543 11.99 11.48 -25.46
C LYS A 543 12.30 12.71 -26.30
N LEU A 544 11.26 13.41 -26.76
CA LEU A 544 11.41 14.66 -27.52
C LEU A 544 12.06 15.76 -26.65
N LYS A 545 11.63 15.88 -25.39
CA LYS A 545 12.22 16.80 -24.42
C LYS A 545 13.72 16.56 -24.26
N LEU A 546 14.13 15.30 -24.04
CA LEU A 546 15.54 14.92 -23.90
C LEU A 546 16.34 15.14 -25.19
N TYR A 547 15.73 14.90 -26.37
CA TYR A 547 16.36 15.17 -27.66
C TYR A 547 16.65 16.66 -27.83
N ILE A 548 15.66 17.52 -27.55
CA ILE A 548 15.83 18.98 -27.61
C ILE A 548 16.87 19.43 -26.58
N TRP A 549 16.82 18.93 -25.34
CA TRP A 549 17.82 19.27 -24.32
C TRP A 549 19.26 18.95 -24.76
N ARG A 550 19.48 17.80 -25.37
CA ARG A 550 20.82 17.37 -25.81
C ARG A 550 21.35 18.18 -27.00
N ASN A 551 20.47 18.67 -27.87
CA ASN A 551 20.86 19.34 -29.10
C ASN A 551 20.85 20.88 -28.97
N GLU A 552 19.86 21.41 -28.27
CA GLU A 552 19.53 22.83 -28.22
C GLU A 552 19.68 23.43 -26.79
N GLY A 553 19.67 22.61 -25.74
CA GLY A 553 19.71 23.09 -24.35
C GLY A 553 18.38 23.68 -23.84
N ASN A 554 18.45 24.71 -22.98
CA ASN A 554 17.28 25.33 -22.33
C ASN A 554 16.55 26.36 -23.21
N THR A 555 16.09 25.96 -24.40
CA THR A 555 15.38 26.85 -25.35
C THR A 555 13.90 27.05 -25.03
N GLU A 556 13.25 28.04 -25.65
CA GLU A 556 11.78 28.20 -25.60
C GLU A 556 11.05 26.94 -26.07
N ARG A 557 11.61 26.24 -27.06
CA ARG A 557 11.09 24.95 -27.54
C ARG A 557 11.16 23.88 -26.45
N TYR A 558 12.28 23.80 -25.71
CA TYR A 558 12.42 22.90 -24.55
C TYR A 558 11.40 23.25 -23.46
N LYS A 559 11.21 24.54 -23.15
CA LYS A 559 10.22 25.00 -22.16
C LYS A 559 8.79 24.63 -22.58
N ALA A 560 8.44 24.82 -23.85
CA ALA A 560 7.12 24.46 -24.39
C ALA A 560 6.83 22.95 -24.29
N ILE A 561 7.78 22.09 -24.68
CA ILE A 561 7.63 20.64 -24.55
C ILE A 561 7.59 20.20 -23.09
N SER A 562 8.38 20.85 -22.21
CA SER A 562 8.36 20.59 -20.76
C SER A 562 7.00 20.94 -20.15
N ALA A 563 6.39 22.05 -20.55
CA ALA A 563 5.06 22.45 -20.12
C ALA A 563 4.00 21.46 -20.62
N LEU A 564 4.09 21.02 -21.88
CA LEU A 564 3.17 20.04 -22.47
C LEU A 564 3.27 18.67 -21.79
N LEU A 565 4.50 18.22 -21.46
CA LEU A 565 4.72 16.99 -20.70
C LEU A 565 4.11 17.09 -19.30
N LYS A 566 4.32 18.22 -18.60
CA LYS A 566 3.76 18.46 -17.27
C LYS A 566 2.22 18.44 -17.30
N LYS A 567 1.61 19.06 -18.32
CA LYS A 567 0.17 19.02 -18.54
C LYS A 567 -0.32 17.58 -18.76
N SER A 568 0.28 16.85 -19.71
CA SER A 568 -0.06 15.45 -20.00
C SER A 568 0.05 14.51 -18.79
N LEU A 569 1.07 14.70 -17.93
CA LEU A 569 1.21 13.95 -16.68
C LEU A 569 0.09 14.28 -15.68
N THR A 570 -0.27 15.57 -15.58
CA THR A 570 -1.33 16.04 -14.69
C THR A 570 -2.69 15.49 -15.13
N ASP A 571 -2.99 15.54 -16.43
CA ASP A 571 -4.23 15.02 -17.01
C ASP A 571 -4.34 13.50 -16.81
N TYR A 572 -3.23 12.77 -17.00
CA TYR A 572 -3.17 11.34 -16.76
C TYR A 572 -3.42 10.98 -15.28
N ASP A 573 -2.73 11.64 -14.35
CA ASP A 573 -2.90 11.40 -12.91
C ASP A 573 -4.33 11.74 -12.46
N THR A 574 -4.92 12.79 -13.03
CA THR A 574 -6.31 13.20 -12.77
C THR A 574 -7.30 12.14 -13.26
N SER A 575 -7.14 11.66 -14.50
CA SER A 575 -7.97 10.58 -15.05
C SER A 575 -7.87 9.29 -14.23
N GLU A 576 -6.66 8.91 -13.81
CA GLU A 576 -6.46 7.73 -12.96
C GLU A 576 -7.06 7.92 -11.56
N LEU A 577 -7.01 9.14 -11.02
CA LEU A 577 -7.61 9.49 -9.75
C LEU A 577 -9.14 9.42 -9.83
N GLU A 578 -9.75 10.00 -10.84
CA GLU A 578 -11.19 9.91 -11.10
C GLU A 578 -11.62 8.46 -11.26
N LYS A 579 -10.94 7.66 -12.09
CA LYS A 579 -11.23 6.23 -12.24
C LYS A 579 -11.23 5.47 -10.91
N LYS A 580 -10.34 5.83 -9.98
CA LYS A 580 -10.25 5.19 -8.65
C LYS A 580 -11.28 5.70 -7.66
N LEU A 581 -11.69 6.97 -7.76
CA LEU A 581 -12.50 7.65 -6.75
C LEU A 581 -13.98 7.81 -7.11
N THR A 582 -14.32 7.98 -8.39
CA THR A 582 -15.70 8.24 -8.85
C THR A 582 -16.32 7.02 -9.53
N THR A 583 -15.63 6.40 -10.49
CA THR A 583 -16.13 5.24 -11.24
C THR A 583 -15.66 3.90 -10.66
N GLY A 584 -14.75 3.93 -9.68
CA GLY A 584 -14.21 2.74 -9.03
C GLY A 584 -15.11 2.21 -7.90
N SER A 585 -14.96 0.93 -7.56
CA SER A 585 -15.65 0.37 -6.39
C SER A 585 -15.25 1.11 -5.10
N SER A 586 -16.13 1.16 -4.09
CA SER A 586 -15.81 1.78 -2.79
C SER A 586 -14.53 1.21 -2.18
N LYS A 587 -14.23 -0.07 -2.40
CA LYS A 587 -12.98 -0.70 -1.95
C LYS A 587 -11.73 -0.14 -2.62
N THR A 588 -11.83 0.26 -3.89
CA THR A 588 -10.74 0.92 -4.62
C THR A 588 -10.50 2.31 -4.05
N PHE A 589 -11.58 3.09 -3.82
CA PHE A 589 -11.53 4.38 -3.14
C PHE A 589 -10.86 4.29 -1.76
N PHE A 590 -11.34 3.41 -0.88
CA PHE A 590 -10.81 3.28 0.48
C PHE A 590 -9.35 2.82 0.51
N ARG A 591 -8.96 1.96 -0.44
CA ARG A 591 -7.58 1.50 -0.57
C ARG A 591 -6.68 2.62 -1.05
N PHE A 592 -7.07 3.35 -2.10
CA PHE A 592 -6.33 4.51 -2.58
C PHE A 592 -6.08 5.51 -1.44
N MET A 593 -7.13 5.90 -0.72
CA MET A 593 -7.03 6.82 0.40
C MET A 593 -6.15 6.25 1.53
N LYS A 594 -6.29 4.96 1.87
CA LYS A 594 -5.45 4.31 2.88
C LYS A 594 -3.98 4.36 2.48
N ASP A 595 -3.66 4.03 1.23
CA ASP A 595 -2.30 3.95 0.70
C ASP A 595 -1.63 5.33 0.62
N HIS A 596 -2.40 6.42 0.45
CA HIS A 596 -1.90 7.80 0.41
C HIS A 596 -1.94 8.52 1.77
N MET A 597 -2.77 8.07 2.72
CA MET A 597 -2.83 8.62 4.07
C MET A 597 -1.83 7.98 5.03
N LYS A 598 -1.47 6.72 4.80
CA LYS A 598 -0.52 5.97 5.62
C LYS A 598 0.40 5.23 4.65
N PRO A 599 1.72 5.33 4.79
CA PRO A 599 2.58 4.57 3.91
C PRO A 599 2.36 3.08 4.21
N PHE A 600 2.33 2.25 3.17
CA PHE A 600 2.24 0.82 3.36
C PHE A 600 3.62 0.31 3.77
N HIS A 601 3.73 -0.12 5.02
CA HIS A 601 4.99 -0.60 5.58
C HIS A 601 4.89 -2.09 5.81
N GLU A 602 5.73 -2.84 5.11
CA GLU A 602 6.15 -4.17 5.56
C GLU A 602 6.94 -4.04 6.86
N VAL A 603 7.06 -5.13 7.62
CA VAL A 603 7.91 -5.17 8.81
C VAL A 603 9.34 -4.96 8.34
N GLY A 604 9.90 -3.80 8.68
CA GLY A 604 11.23 -3.37 8.24
C GLY A 604 12.35 -4.09 8.98
N ILE A 605 13.43 -3.37 9.23
CA ILE A 605 14.52 -3.85 10.07
C ILE A 605 14.07 -3.86 11.53
N ILE A 606 14.43 -4.92 12.24
CA ILE A 606 14.23 -5.06 13.68
C ILE A 606 15.58 -4.88 14.38
N LYS A 607 15.59 -4.18 15.51
CA LYS A 607 16.74 -4.07 16.39
C LYS A 607 16.52 -4.95 17.61
N ASN A 608 17.46 -5.84 17.89
CA ASN A 608 17.49 -6.64 19.11
C ASN A 608 18.81 -6.39 19.83
N ASN A 609 18.78 -5.80 21.03
CA ASN A 609 19.97 -5.50 21.84
C ASN A 609 21.11 -4.75 21.10
N GLY A 610 20.77 -3.86 20.16
CA GLY A 610 21.74 -3.11 19.35
C GLY A 610 22.10 -3.78 18.01
N GLU A 611 21.86 -5.08 17.87
CA GLU A 611 22.05 -5.80 16.60
C GLU A 611 20.89 -5.56 15.63
N ILE A 612 21.23 -5.47 14.34
CA ILE A 612 20.33 -5.13 13.26
C ILE A 612 19.94 -6.41 12.51
N ILE A 613 18.70 -6.87 12.70
CA ILE A 613 18.17 -8.06 12.04
C ILE A 613 17.44 -7.66 10.76
N CYS A 614 17.96 -8.14 9.63
CA CYS A 614 17.53 -7.74 8.30
C CYS A 614 16.78 -8.83 7.52
N ASP A 615 17.02 -10.09 7.83
CA ASP A 615 16.44 -11.24 7.14
C ASP A 615 15.06 -11.61 7.69
N ASP A 616 14.15 -12.01 6.80
CA ASP A 616 12.76 -12.22 7.19
C ASP A 616 12.55 -13.54 7.95
N ILE A 617 13.50 -14.48 7.84
CA ILE A 617 13.49 -15.73 8.61
C ILE A 617 13.83 -15.43 10.07
N THR A 618 15.00 -14.85 10.37
CA THR A 618 15.36 -14.53 11.76
C THR A 618 14.43 -13.50 12.39
N LYS A 619 13.84 -12.58 11.61
CA LYS A 619 12.74 -11.76 12.14
C LYS A 619 11.54 -12.62 12.54
N ALA A 620 11.11 -13.54 11.68
CA ALA A 620 9.96 -14.39 11.96
C ALA A 620 10.20 -15.24 13.21
N GLU A 621 11.41 -15.80 13.36
CA GLU A 621 11.83 -16.51 14.57
C GLU A 621 11.83 -15.58 15.80
N LEU A 622 12.44 -14.38 15.72
CA LEU A 622 12.44 -13.43 16.83
C LEU A 622 11.02 -13.01 17.24
N PHE A 623 10.11 -12.83 16.28
CA PHE A 623 8.71 -12.58 16.60
C PHE A 623 8.03 -13.79 17.22
N ALA A 624 8.41 -15.01 16.83
CA ALA A 624 7.90 -16.23 17.44
C ALA A 624 8.32 -16.26 18.91
N ASP A 625 9.63 -16.20 19.18
CA ASP A 625 10.20 -16.20 20.54
C ASP A 625 9.59 -15.12 21.43
N ARG A 626 9.46 -13.88 20.92
CA ARG A 626 8.86 -12.78 21.68
C ARG A 626 7.37 -12.95 21.96
N PHE A 627 6.64 -13.64 21.10
CA PHE A 627 5.23 -13.91 21.32
C PHE A 627 5.00 -15.14 22.20
N SER A 628 5.92 -16.11 22.26
CA SER A 628 5.85 -17.21 23.25
C SER A 628 6.17 -16.76 24.67
N GLU A 629 7.12 -15.86 24.85
CA GLU A 629 7.48 -15.29 26.18
C GLU A 629 6.29 -14.69 26.95
N VAL A 630 5.18 -14.43 26.26
CA VAL A 630 3.97 -13.85 26.84
C VAL A 630 3.12 -14.86 27.59
N PHE A 631 3.18 -16.12 27.15
CA PHE A 631 2.29 -17.15 27.64
C PHE A 631 2.58 -17.44 29.11
N THR A 632 1.51 -17.62 29.86
CA THR A 632 1.55 -18.07 31.25
C THR A 632 1.72 -19.58 31.28
N HIS A 633 2.68 -20.06 32.08
CA HIS A 633 2.71 -21.45 32.52
C HIS A 633 1.72 -21.61 33.68
N ASP A 634 0.80 -22.57 33.56
CA ASP A 634 -0.16 -22.87 34.63
C ASP A 634 0.61 -23.29 35.90
N ASP A 635 0.20 -22.76 37.05
CA ASP A 635 0.82 -23.06 38.35
C ASP A 635 0.31 -24.40 38.93
N GLY A 636 -0.65 -25.04 38.26
CA GLY A 636 -1.26 -26.29 38.70
C GLY A 636 -2.29 -26.11 39.81
N ASN A 637 -2.46 -24.89 40.35
CA ASN A 637 -3.39 -24.59 41.42
C ASN A 637 -4.73 -24.16 40.83
N VAL A 638 -5.73 -25.04 40.85
CA VAL A 638 -7.08 -24.69 40.39
C VAL A 638 -7.88 -24.09 41.55
N PRO A 639 -8.20 -22.79 41.53
CA PRO A 639 -8.92 -22.18 42.62
C PRO A 639 -10.39 -22.63 42.62
N PHE A 640 -10.99 -22.75 43.81
CA PHE A 640 -12.41 -23.03 43.92
C PHE A 640 -13.24 -21.90 43.30
N PHE A 641 -14.12 -22.26 42.36
CA PHE A 641 -15.06 -21.34 41.74
C PHE A 641 -16.49 -21.75 42.10
N LYS A 642 -17.20 -20.87 42.80
CA LYS A 642 -18.59 -21.14 43.19
C LYS A 642 -19.48 -21.28 41.94
N PRO A 643 -20.25 -22.38 41.80
CA PRO A 643 -21.22 -22.51 40.72
C PRO A 643 -22.19 -21.32 40.68
N ARG A 644 -22.41 -20.77 39.48
CA ARG A 644 -23.25 -19.60 39.23
C ARG A 644 -24.59 -19.93 38.58
N SER A 645 -24.74 -21.15 38.09
CA SER A 645 -25.95 -21.64 37.41
C SER A 645 -26.18 -23.10 37.75
N ASN A 646 -27.45 -23.46 37.99
CA ASN A 646 -27.89 -24.86 37.99
C ASN A 646 -28.33 -25.31 36.60
N SER A 647 -28.63 -24.37 35.69
CA SER A 647 -28.94 -24.67 34.29
C SER A 647 -27.67 -25.13 33.57
N ILE A 648 -27.76 -26.26 32.87
CA ILE A 648 -26.65 -26.90 32.17
C ILE A 648 -26.81 -26.75 30.66
N ILE A 649 -25.69 -26.58 29.97
CA ILE A 649 -25.56 -26.69 28.51
C ILE A 649 -24.41 -27.65 28.19
N ASP A 650 -24.70 -28.72 27.48
CA ASP A 650 -23.78 -29.83 27.22
C ASP A 650 -23.50 -30.08 25.73
N GLY A 651 -24.34 -29.55 24.83
CA GLY A 651 -24.24 -29.80 23.40
C GLY A 651 -25.13 -28.89 22.55
N TYR A 652 -25.08 -29.12 21.24
CA TYR A 652 -25.88 -28.45 20.22
C TYR A 652 -25.93 -29.32 18.97
N GLU A 653 -27.13 -29.54 18.43
CA GLU A 653 -27.28 -30.23 17.15
C GLU A 653 -27.19 -29.21 16.01
N PHE A 654 -26.20 -29.40 15.13
CA PHE A 654 -26.01 -28.57 13.96
C PHE A 654 -26.95 -29.02 12.85
N GLU A 655 -27.60 -28.05 12.20
CA GLU A 655 -28.44 -28.29 11.03
C GLU A 655 -27.85 -27.62 9.77
N PRO A 656 -27.96 -28.22 8.58
CA PRO A 656 -27.33 -27.71 7.36
C PRO A 656 -27.71 -26.27 7.02
N TYR A 657 -28.99 -25.91 7.17
CA TYR A 657 -29.45 -24.55 6.84
C TYR A 657 -28.83 -23.48 7.76
N ILE A 658 -28.46 -23.83 8.99
CA ILE A 658 -27.80 -22.93 9.95
C ILE A 658 -26.34 -22.73 9.53
N VAL A 659 -25.65 -23.82 9.17
CA VAL A 659 -24.28 -23.78 8.66
C VAL A 659 -24.22 -22.95 7.38
N GLU A 660 -25.12 -23.22 6.43
CA GLU A 660 -25.26 -22.45 5.20
C GLU A 660 -25.47 -20.96 5.48
N ALA A 661 -26.39 -20.61 6.38
CA ALA A 661 -26.69 -19.22 6.70
C ALA A 661 -25.48 -18.45 7.26
N VAL A 662 -24.58 -19.13 7.99
CA VAL A 662 -23.32 -18.53 8.47
C VAL A 662 -22.31 -18.40 7.32
N LEU A 663 -22.14 -19.45 6.51
CA LEU A 663 -21.23 -19.44 5.35
C LEU A 663 -21.63 -18.38 4.31
N ALA A 664 -22.92 -18.24 4.03
CA ALA A 664 -23.45 -17.24 3.10
C ALA A 664 -23.17 -15.80 3.57
N LYS A 665 -23.04 -15.56 4.88
CA LYS A 665 -22.69 -14.26 5.47
C LYS A 665 -21.18 -13.95 5.44
N LEU A 666 -20.33 -14.92 5.09
CA LEU A 666 -18.89 -14.68 4.96
C LEU A 666 -18.61 -13.56 3.94
N LYS A 667 -17.61 -12.73 4.25
CA LYS A 667 -17.13 -11.73 3.28
C LYS A 667 -16.31 -12.47 2.22
N PRO A 668 -16.57 -12.27 0.91
CA PRO A 668 -15.88 -12.99 -0.17
C PRO A 668 -14.43 -12.49 -0.29
N ARG A 669 -13.55 -13.05 0.54
CA ARG A 669 -12.14 -12.68 0.65
C ARG A 669 -11.27 -13.88 0.27
N HIS A 670 -10.17 -13.58 -0.41
CA HIS A 670 -9.05 -14.48 -0.56
C HIS A 670 -8.13 -14.33 0.67
N ASN A 671 -8.61 -14.79 1.82
CA ASN A 671 -7.80 -14.85 3.04
C ASN A 671 -6.82 -16.03 2.99
N ARG A 672 -5.74 -15.92 3.77
CA ARG A 672 -4.86 -17.05 4.07
C ARG A 672 -5.40 -17.73 5.33
N THR A 673 -5.44 -19.04 5.31
CA THR A 673 -5.85 -19.90 6.43
C THR A 673 -4.93 -21.14 6.45
N PRO A 674 -4.78 -21.81 7.61
CA PRO A 674 -3.96 -23.01 7.71
C PRO A 674 -4.41 -24.14 6.75
N ASP A 675 -5.72 -24.26 6.55
CA ASP A 675 -6.35 -25.23 5.64
C ASP A 675 -6.35 -24.78 4.16
N GLN A 676 -5.80 -23.60 3.83
CA GLN A 676 -5.73 -23.06 2.47
C GLN A 676 -7.09 -22.90 1.74
N ILE A 677 -8.22 -23.04 2.44
CA ILE A 677 -9.56 -22.78 1.88
C ILE A 677 -9.95 -21.31 2.15
N PRO A 678 -10.04 -20.45 1.11
CA PRO A 678 -10.40 -19.06 1.30
C PRO A 678 -11.92 -18.89 1.50
N ALA A 679 -12.31 -17.87 2.26
CA ALA A 679 -13.72 -17.54 2.55
C ALA A 679 -14.56 -17.24 1.30
N ILE A 680 -13.94 -16.79 0.20
CA ILE A 680 -14.64 -16.64 -1.09
C ILE A 680 -15.12 -17.98 -1.66
N PHE A 681 -14.32 -19.04 -1.51
CA PHE A 681 -14.70 -20.39 -1.95
C PHE A 681 -15.88 -20.87 -1.11
N LEU A 682 -15.73 -20.89 0.22
CA LEU A 682 -16.77 -21.32 1.15
C LEU A 682 -18.11 -20.58 0.97
N LYS A 683 -18.08 -19.26 0.75
CA LYS A 683 -19.31 -18.49 0.50
C LYS A 683 -20.01 -18.90 -0.80
N ARG A 684 -19.24 -19.22 -1.84
CA ARG A 684 -19.77 -19.56 -3.17
C ARG A 684 -20.28 -20.99 -3.27
N VAL A 685 -19.78 -21.88 -2.41
CA VAL A 685 -20.23 -23.27 -2.30
C VAL A 685 -21.06 -23.54 -1.05
N ALA A 686 -21.59 -22.48 -0.42
CA ALA A 686 -22.18 -22.53 0.92
C ALA A 686 -23.28 -23.60 1.04
N THR A 687 -24.19 -23.66 0.05
CA THR A 687 -25.30 -24.61 0.02
C THR A 687 -24.79 -26.05 -0.11
N ALA A 688 -23.91 -26.33 -1.08
CA ALA A 688 -23.41 -27.68 -1.33
C ALA A 688 -22.52 -28.22 -0.20
N ILE A 689 -21.70 -27.36 0.43
CA ILE A 689 -20.76 -27.77 1.49
C ILE A 689 -21.39 -27.81 2.89
N ALA A 690 -22.59 -27.24 3.07
CA ALA A 690 -23.21 -27.15 4.40
C ALA A 690 -23.52 -28.53 4.99
N PHE A 691 -24.01 -29.47 4.17
CA PHE A 691 -24.33 -30.82 4.63
C PHE A 691 -23.11 -31.59 5.16
N PRO A 692 -22.01 -31.77 4.41
CA PRO A 692 -20.84 -32.47 4.94
C PRO A 692 -20.22 -31.79 6.17
N LEU A 693 -20.20 -30.45 6.21
CA LEU A 693 -19.72 -29.73 7.40
C LEU A 693 -20.62 -29.96 8.61
N THR A 694 -21.92 -30.12 8.43
CA THR A 694 -22.85 -30.43 9.51
C THR A 694 -22.54 -31.79 10.13
N LEU A 695 -22.29 -32.81 9.30
CA LEU A 695 -21.88 -34.14 9.78
C LEU A 695 -20.58 -34.05 10.59
N ILE A 696 -19.59 -33.31 10.09
CA ILE A 696 -18.31 -33.08 10.78
C ILE A 696 -18.52 -32.34 12.11
N TYR A 697 -19.35 -31.29 12.14
CA TYR A 697 -19.61 -30.52 13.36
C TYR A 697 -20.34 -31.33 14.43
N ASN A 698 -21.36 -32.10 14.05
CA ASN A 698 -22.07 -32.98 14.97
C ASN A 698 -21.15 -34.08 15.53
N LYS A 699 -20.33 -34.72 14.67
CA LYS A 699 -19.34 -35.71 15.14
C LYS A 699 -18.25 -35.07 16.01
N SER A 700 -17.78 -33.88 15.65
CA SER A 700 -16.80 -33.12 16.42
C SER A 700 -17.33 -32.79 17.81
N LEU A 701 -18.54 -32.24 17.91
CA LEU A 701 -19.11 -31.87 19.20
C LEU A 701 -19.44 -33.11 20.06
N SER A 702 -20.10 -34.13 19.51
CA SER A 702 -20.49 -35.35 20.26
C SER A 702 -19.31 -36.16 20.79
N THR A 703 -18.16 -36.12 20.11
CA THR A 703 -16.92 -36.79 20.58
C THR A 703 -16.04 -35.87 21.43
N GLY A 704 -16.24 -34.55 21.35
CA GLY A 704 -15.34 -33.55 21.91
C GLY A 704 -14.03 -33.38 21.12
N ASN A 705 -13.87 -34.03 19.97
CA ASN A 705 -12.64 -34.00 19.17
C ASN A 705 -12.68 -32.92 18.09
N ILE A 706 -11.51 -32.39 17.73
CA ILE A 706 -11.36 -31.30 16.77
C ILE A 706 -10.23 -31.61 15.79
N PRO A 707 -10.41 -31.36 14.47
CA PRO A 707 -9.35 -31.50 13.50
C PRO A 707 -8.09 -30.72 13.88
N HIS A 708 -6.92 -31.34 13.79
CA HIS A 708 -5.64 -30.75 14.17
C HIS A 708 -5.34 -29.47 13.38
N ILE A 709 -5.71 -29.41 12.10
CA ILE A 709 -5.55 -28.22 11.26
C ILE A 709 -6.36 -27.01 11.76
N TRP A 710 -7.44 -27.20 12.53
CA TRP A 710 -8.19 -26.11 13.18
C TRP A 710 -7.50 -25.57 14.45
N LYS A 711 -6.58 -26.36 15.02
CA LYS A 711 -5.73 -25.96 16.16
C LYS A 711 -4.49 -25.18 15.72
N LYS A 712 -4.19 -25.14 14.42
CA LYS A 712 -3.11 -24.34 13.84
C LYS A 712 -3.52 -22.88 13.59
N ALA A 713 -2.56 -21.96 13.72
CA ALA A 713 -2.74 -20.55 13.40
C ALA A 713 -1.57 -19.98 12.59
N ILE A 714 -1.88 -19.13 11.61
CA ILE A 714 -0.88 -18.30 10.93
C ILE A 714 -0.94 -16.91 11.54
N VAL A 715 0.10 -16.50 12.26
CA VAL A 715 0.16 -15.24 12.99
C VAL A 715 0.88 -14.17 12.16
N VAL A 716 0.24 -13.01 12.02
CA VAL A 716 0.84 -11.85 11.33
C VAL A 716 1.12 -10.74 12.34
N PRO A 717 2.38 -10.28 12.48
CA PRO A 717 2.72 -9.16 13.36
C PRO A 717 2.10 -7.85 12.87
N LEU A 718 1.28 -7.21 13.70
CA LEU A 718 0.63 -5.93 13.41
C LEU A 718 1.18 -4.82 14.31
N HIS A 719 1.83 -3.82 13.71
CA HIS A 719 2.36 -2.67 14.46
C HIS A 719 1.25 -1.88 15.18
N LYS A 720 1.45 -1.61 16.48
CA LYS A 720 0.51 -0.91 17.36
C LYS A 720 0.86 0.58 17.50
N LYS A 721 1.96 0.90 18.20
CA LYS A 721 2.47 2.26 18.51
C LYS A 721 3.95 2.20 18.87
N GLY A 722 4.70 3.31 18.81
CA GLY A 722 6.14 3.34 19.12
C GLY A 722 7.04 3.03 17.91
N LEU A 723 8.34 2.83 18.16
CA LEU A 723 9.34 2.56 17.13
C LEU A 723 9.04 1.22 16.42
N ARG A 724 9.06 1.23 15.09
CA ARG A 724 8.79 0.04 14.26
C ARG A 724 9.93 -0.99 14.28
N SER A 725 11.13 -0.57 14.67
CA SER A 725 12.28 -1.46 14.81
C SER A 725 12.23 -2.29 16.08
N ASP A 726 11.31 -2.02 17.00
CA ASP A 726 11.16 -2.74 18.26
C ASP A 726 10.00 -3.74 18.16
N CYS A 727 10.29 -5.03 18.35
CA CYS A 727 9.31 -6.12 18.31
C CYS A 727 8.18 -5.96 19.34
N ASN A 728 8.44 -5.32 20.49
CA ASN A 728 7.44 -5.14 21.55
C ASN A 728 6.26 -4.26 21.12
N ASN A 729 6.45 -3.50 20.04
CA ASN A 729 5.46 -2.59 19.48
C ASN A 729 4.49 -3.27 18.49
N TYR A 730 4.53 -4.61 18.36
CA TYR A 730 3.66 -5.39 17.49
C TYR A 730 2.69 -6.27 18.27
N ARG A 731 1.53 -6.55 17.67
CA ARG A 731 0.51 -7.49 18.16
C ARG A 731 0.47 -8.74 17.27
N PRO A 732 0.38 -9.95 17.85
CA PRO A 732 0.09 -11.14 17.07
C PRO A 732 -1.38 -11.12 16.61
N ILE A 733 -1.64 -11.30 15.31
CA ILE A 733 -2.99 -11.52 14.79
C ILE A 733 -3.07 -12.92 14.18
N ALA A 734 -3.84 -13.82 14.80
CA ALA A 734 -3.98 -15.19 14.31
C ALA A 734 -5.02 -15.30 13.19
N LEU A 735 -4.58 -15.86 12.07
CA LEU A 735 -5.42 -16.33 10.98
C LEU A 735 -5.68 -17.83 11.19
N THR A 736 -6.89 -18.15 11.66
CA THR A 736 -7.37 -19.53 11.87
C THR A 736 -8.32 -19.97 10.75
N SER A 737 -8.66 -21.26 10.71
CA SER A 737 -9.57 -21.86 9.73
C SER A 737 -10.91 -21.12 9.65
N SER A 738 -11.38 -20.83 8.43
CA SER A 738 -12.69 -20.22 8.22
C SER A 738 -13.84 -21.21 8.49
N VAL A 739 -13.56 -22.50 8.30
CA VAL A 739 -14.50 -23.58 8.63
C VAL A 739 -14.67 -23.67 10.14
N CYS A 740 -13.58 -23.69 10.92
CA CYS A 740 -13.68 -23.69 12.38
C CYS A 740 -14.45 -22.47 12.91
N LYS A 741 -14.16 -21.26 12.39
CA LYS A 741 -14.88 -20.03 12.76
C LYS A 741 -16.39 -20.09 12.52
N THR A 742 -16.83 -20.88 11.54
CA THR A 742 -18.25 -21.08 11.25
C THR A 742 -18.91 -21.85 12.39
N MET A 743 -18.31 -22.94 12.84
CA MET A 743 -18.75 -23.69 14.03
C MET A 743 -18.70 -22.84 15.30
N GLU A 744 -17.58 -22.14 15.52
CA GLU A 744 -17.43 -21.22 16.66
C GLU A 744 -18.54 -20.15 16.70
N THR A 745 -18.95 -19.61 15.54
CA THR A 745 -20.00 -18.60 15.46
C THR A 745 -21.35 -19.14 15.93
N ILE A 746 -21.66 -20.39 15.57
CA ILE A 746 -22.88 -21.07 15.98
C ILE A 746 -22.81 -21.36 17.48
N LEU A 747 -21.76 -22.01 17.98
CA LEU A 747 -21.58 -22.29 19.41
C LEU A 747 -21.59 -21.02 20.27
N ARG A 748 -20.97 -19.93 19.80
CA ARG A 748 -21.03 -18.63 20.47
C ARG A 748 -22.47 -18.14 20.63
N ARG A 749 -23.32 -18.31 19.62
CA ARG A 749 -24.73 -17.90 19.70
C ARG A 749 -25.45 -18.68 20.80
N VAL A 750 -25.24 -20.00 20.86
CA VAL A 750 -25.85 -20.87 21.87
C VAL A 750 -25.36 -20.51 23.28
N LEU A 751 -24.05 -20.36 23.47
CA LEU A 751 -23.46 -19.95 24.76
C LEU A 751 -23.96 -18.57 25.20
N VAL A 752 -23.99 -17.58 24.31
CA VAL A 752 -24.49 -16.23 24.66
C VAL A 752 -25.98 -16.27 25.03
N GLN A 753 -26.77 -17.12 24.38
CA GLN A 753 -28.17 -17.32 24.73
C GLN A 753 -28.30 -17.91 26.14
N HIS A 754 -27.57 -18.99 26.45
CA HIS A 754 -27.51 -19.58 27.79
C HIS A 754 -27.14 -18.55 28.87
N LEU A 755 -26.07 -17.78 28.63
CA LEU A 755 -25.59 -16.76 29.57
C LEU A 755 -26.59 -15.62 29.80
N ASN A 756 -27.32 -15.20 28.77
CA ASN A 756 -28.29 -14.12 28.88
C ASN A 756 -29.59 -14.58 29.56
N VAL A 757 -30.09 -15.77 29.21
CA VAL A 757 -31.32 -16.35 29.81
C VAL A 757 -31.13 -16.56 31.31
N ASN A 758 -29.94 -17.00 31.72
CA ASN A 758 -29.62 -17.25 33.13
C ASN A 758 -28.98 -16.04 33.84
N GLY A 759 -28.86 -14.87 33.20
CA GLY A 759 -28.36 -13.65 33.84
C GLY A 759 -26.89 -13.70 34.32
N LEU A 760 -26.04 -14.51 33.69
CA LEU A 760 -24.73 -14.91 34.23
C LEU A 760 -23.58 -13.90 34.00
N LEU A 761 -23.78 -12.94 33.09
CA LEU A 761 -22.78 -11.92 32.77
C LEU A 761 -22.95 -10.65 33.61
N ASN A 762 -21.85 -10.24 34.24
CA ASN A 762 -21.79 -9.11 35.16
C ASN A 762 -22.36 -7.80 34.56
N GLY A 763 -23.22 -7.13 35.32
CA GLY A 763 -23.90 -5.89 34.92
C GLY A 763 -22.96 -4.69 34.64
N SER A 764 -21.73 -4.72 35.12
CA SER A 764 -20.71 -3.68 34.93
C SER A 764 -19.80 -3.93 33.71
N GLN A 765 -19.91 -5.10 33.06
CA GLN A 765 -19.21 -5.40 31.81
C GLN A 765 -19.96 -4.81 30.61
N TYR A 766 -19.31 -3.97 29.82
CA TYR A 766 -19.85 -3.37 28.58
C TYR A 766 -19.15 -3.86 27.31
N GLY A 767 -17.93 -4.39 27.42
CA GLY A 767 -17.17 -4.91 26.29
C GLY A 767 -17.82 -6.19 25.73
N PHE A 768 -17.82 -6.33 24.41
CA PHE A 768 -18.34 -7.49 23.67
C PHE A 768 -19.77 -7.96 23.99
N ARG A 769 -20.59 -7.13 24.66
CA ARG A 769 -21.99 -7.42 24.97
C ARG A 769 -22.95 -6.69 24.05
N ALA A 770 -24.07 -7.32 23.73
CA ALA A 770 -25.15 -6.68 22.98
C ALA A 770 -25.75 -5.51 23.76
N TYR A 771 -26.26 -4.50 23.04
CA TYR A 771 -26.88 -3.28 23.59
C TYR A 771 -25.98 -2.41 24.46
N ARG A 772 -24.72 -2.78 24.70
CA ARG A 772 -23.75 -2.01 25.48
C ARG A 772 -22.69 -1.42 24.55
N SER A 773 -22.37 -0.15 24.77
CA SER A 773 -21.46 0.64 23.93
C SER A 773 -20.48 1.44 24.77
N CYS A 774 -19.43 1.97 24.15
CA CYS A 774 -18.51 2.89 24.80
C CYS A 774 -19.25 4.11 25.37
N GLU A 775 -20.12 4.72 24.57
CA GLU A 775 -20.87 5.92 24.96
C GLU A 775 -21.81 5.64 26.14
N SER A 776 -22.53 4.52 26.15
CA SER A 776 -23.38 4.16 27.29
C SER A 776 -22.61 3.98 28.60
N GLN A 777 -21.40 3.42 28.55
CA GLN A 777 -20.58 3.26 29.75
C GLN A 777 -20.08 4.62 30.24
N LEU A 778 -19.60 5.47 29.32
CA LEU A 778 -19.09 6.81 29.65
C LEU A 778 -20.19 7.74 30.18
N ILE A 779 -21.42 7.64 29.68
CA ILE A 779 -22.58 8.39 30.20
C ILE A 779 -22.91 7.95 31.62
N HIS A 780 -22.93 6.64 31.88
CA HIS A 780 -23.12 6.10 33.23
C HIS A 780 -22.03 6.63 34.17
N TYR A 781 -20.77 6.52 33.76
CA TYR A 781 -19.62 6.97 34.53
C TYR A 781 -19.67 8.47 34.84
N GLN A 782 -19.85 9.31 33.82
CA GLN A 782 -19.97 10.76 33.98
C GLN A 782 -21.15 11.15 34.88
N GLY A 783 -22.29 10.46 34.75
CA GLY A 783 -23.46 10.66 35.61
C GLY A 783 -23.14 10.41 37.08
N SER A 784 -22.46 9.30 37.40
CA SER A 784 -22.05 8.96 38.77
C SER A 784 -21.06 9.98 39.34
N LEU A 785 -20.05 10.40 38.56
CA LEU A 785 -19.10 11.43 38.96
C LEU A 785 -19.81 12.75 39.32
N LEU A 786 -20.77 13.19 38.49
CA LEU A 786 -21.52 14.43 38.74
C LEU A 786 -22.40 14.35 40.00
N GLN A 787 -22.94 13.17 40.32
CA GLN A 787 -23.72 12.97 41.55
C GLN A 787 -22.85 13.09 42.81
N ASP A 788 -21.64 12.52 42.81
CA ASP A 788 -20.70 12.63 43.92
C ASP A 788 -20.18 14.05 44.11
N LEU A 789 -19.82 14.71 43.00
CA LEU A 789 -19.34 16.09 43.03
C LEU A 789 -20.41 17.07 43.53
N LYS A 790 -21.69 16.82 43.22
CA LYS A 790 -22.82 17.59 43.77
C LYS A 790 -22.89 17.48 45.30
N ARG A 791 -22.45 16.36 45.89
CA ARG A 791 -22.36 16.16 47.34
C ARG A 791 -21.07 16.75 47.94
N HIS A 792 -20.33 17.56 47.17
CA HIS A 792 -19.03 18.15 47.54
C HIS A 792 -17.96 17.11 47.91
N LYS A 793 -18.10 15.88 47.41
CA LYS A 793 -17.09 14.82 47.57
C LYS A 793 -16.20 14.79 46.33
N ALA A 794 -14.88 14.86 46.52
CA ALA A 794 -13.94 14.51 45.46
C ALA A 794 -14.11 13.03 45.11
N ASN A 795 -13.98 12.67 43.83
CA ASN A 795 -14.04 11.28 43.40
C ASN A 795 -12.67 10.88 42.81
N PHE A 796 -12.15 9.73 43.24
CA PHE A 796 -10.92 9.17 42.71
C PHE A 796 -11.28 8.04 41.75
N ALA A 797 -10.65 8.02 40.59
CA ALA A 797 -10.79 6.93 39.63
C ALA A 797 -9.43 6.33 39.31
N ILE A 798 -9.37 4.99 39.32
CA ILE A 798 -8.17 4.19 39.13
C ILE A 798 -8.39 3.33 37.89
N TYR A 799 -7.53 3.52 36.90
CA TYR A 799 -7.55 2.78 35.63
C TYR A 799 -6.50 1.68 35.70
N ILE A 800 -6.95 0.44 35.51
CA ILE A 800 -6.11 -0.75 35.62
C ILE A 800 -5.85 -1.30 34.21
N ASP A 801 -4.58 -1.46 33.84
CA ASP A 801 -4.13 -2.03 32.57
C ASP A 801 -3.52 -3.42 32.82
N PHE A 802 -4.05 -4.44 32.15
CA PHE A 802 -3.52 -5.81 32.22
C PHE A 802 -2.44 -6.04 31.17
N SER A 803 -1.37 -6.72 31.57
CA SER A 803 -0.28 -7.07 30.67
C SER A 803 -0.68 -8.23 29.77
N LYS A 804 -0.97 -7.95 28.49
CA LYS A 804 -1.25 -8.95 27.44
C LYS A 804 -2.38 -9.93 27.84
N ALA A 805 -3.47 -9.38 28.40
CA ALA A 805 -4.56 -10.11 29.05
C ALA A 805 -5.08 -11.36 28.30
N PHE A 806 -5.32 -11.25 26.99
CA PHE A 806 -5.85 -12.35 26.19
C PHE A 806 -4.89 -13.54 26.06
N ASP A 807 -3.58 -13.27 26.07
CA ASP A 807 -2.54 -14.27 25.86
C ASP A 807 -2.18 -15.01 27.17
N LYS A 808 -2.64 -14.51 28.33
CA LYS A 808 -2.25 -15.00 29.65
C LYS A 808 -3.23 -15.96 30.32
N VAL A 809 -4.44 -16.11 29.80
CA VAL A 809 -5.53 -16.90 30.43
C VAL A 809 -5.13 -18.38 30.56
N PRO A 810 -4.98 -18.94 31.77
CA PRO A 810 -4.69 -20.37 31.94
C PRO A 810 -5.91 -21.22 31.57
N HIS A 811 -5.68 -22.29 30.81
CA HIS A 811 -6.78 -23.09 30.24
C HIS A 811 -7.56 -23.86 31.29
N ASN A 812 -6.91 -24.52 32.26
CA ASN A 812 -7.59 -25.31 33.29
C ASN A 812 -8.47 -24.44 34.20
N LYS A 813 -7.97 -23.26 34.57
CA LYS A 813 -8.71 -22.27 35.34
C LYS A 813 -9.92 -21.73 34.59
N LEU A 814 -9.78 -21.48 33.28
CA LEU A 814 -10.91 -21.11 32.42
C LEU A 814 -11.96 -22.23 32.33
N LEU A 815 -11.54 -23.49 32.16
CA LEU A 815 -12.45 -24.63 32.10
C LEU A 815 -13.27 -24.79 33.39
N THR A 816 -12.64 -24.60 34.55
CA THR A 816 -13.31 -24.60 35.86
C THR A 816 -14.39 -23.52 35.95
N LYS A 817 -14.11 -22.31 35.44
CA LYS A 817 -15.12 -21.25 35.37
C LYS A 817 -16.26 -21.59 34.42
N LEU A 818 -15.96 -22.16 33.24
CA LEU A 818 -16.97 -22.57 32.26
C LEU A 818 -17.95 -23.59 32.86
N GLU A 819 -17.43 -24.57 33.60
CA GLU A 819 -18.24 -25.54 34.34
C GLU A 819 -19.14 -24.85 35.38
N GLY A 820 -18.60 -23.90 36.15
CA GLY A 820 -19.40 -23.10 37.09
C GLY A 820 -20.47 -22.22 36.43
N TYR A 821 -20.35 -21.88 35.15
CA TYR A 821 -21.42 -21.23 34.36
C TYR A 821 -22.45 -22.22 33.79
N GLY A 822 -22.32 -23.51 34.09
CA GLY A 822 -23.18 -24.58 33.62
C GLY A 822 -22.78 -25.18 32.27
N VAL A 823 -21.57 -24.88 31.75
CA VAL A 823 -21.09 -25.53 30.52
C VAL A 823 -20.46 -26.88 30.87
N GLN A 824 -21.10 -27.98 30.48
CA GLN A 824 -20.69 -29.33 30.89
C GLN A 824 -20.59 -30.28 29.69
N GLY A 825 -20.36 -31.57 29.98
CA GLY A 825 -20.44 -32.66 29.01
C GLY A 825 -19.52 -32.48 27.80
N ASN A 826 -20.08 -32.80 26.63
CA ASN A 826 -19.35 -32.81 25.37
C ASN A 826 -18.92 -31.41 24.90
N LEU A 827 -19.71 -30.38 25.18
CA LEU A 827 -19.36 -28.99 24.89
C LEU A 827 -18.16 -28.52 25.72
N LEU A 828 -18.09 -28.86 27.01
CA LEU A 828 -16.93 -28.55 27.84
C LEU A 828 -15.67 -29.28 27.34
N ARG A 829 -15.81 -30.57 27.01
CA ARG A 829 -14.72 -31.36 26.40
C ARG A 829 -14.24 -30.74 25.09
N TRP A 830 -15.15 -30.35 24.22
CA TRP A 830 -14.82 -29.68 22.96
C TRP A 830 -14.08 -28.36 23.19
N LEU A 831 -14.52 -27.53 24.14
CA LEU A 831 -13.83 -26.28 24.50
C LEU A 831 -12.43 -26.54 25.07
N SER A 832 -12.25 -27.60 25.86
CA SER A 832 -10.93 -28.04 26.35
C SER A 832 -10.01 -28.41 25.19
N THR A 833 -10.48 -29.25 24.25
CA THR A 833 -9.72 -29.64 23.06
C THR A 833 -9.48 -28.47 22.10
N PHE A 834 -10.37 -27.47 22.08
CA PHE A 834 -10.22 -26.26 21.27
C PHE A 834 -9.08 -25.37 21.76
N LEU A 835 -8.87 -25.32 23.08
CA LEU A 835 -7.86 -24.47 23.74
C LEU A 835 -6.48 -25.13 23.77
N THR A 836 -6.42 -26.45 23.98
CA THR A 836 -5.18 -27.21 24.19
C THR A 836 -4.53 -27.70 22.90
N ASN A 837 -3.24 -28.06 22.97
CA ASN A 837 -2.45 -28.62 21.85
C ASN A 837 -2.55 -27.80 20.56
N ARG A 838 -2.40 -26.48 20.70
CA ARG A 838 -2.42 -25.52 19.59
C ARG A 838 -1.01 -25.10 19.23
N ASN A 839 -0.79 -24.89 17.93
CA ASN A 839 0.48 -24.37 17.43
C ASN A 839 0.24 -23.14 16.54
N GLN A 840 1.20 -22.24 16.52
CA GLN A 840 1.21 -21.07 15.65
C GLN A 840 2.53 -20.93 14.91
N VAL A 841 2.45 -20.34 13.71
CA VAL A 841 3.62 -19.95 12.91
C VAL A 841 3.54 -18.46 12.60
N ILE A 842 4.65 -17.74 12.69
CA ILE A 842 4.72 -16.33 12.30
C ILE A 842 4.89 -16.24 10.78
N SER A 843 4.06 -15.45 10.11
CA SER A 843 4.21 -15.16 8.68
C SER A 843 4.69 -13.72 8.46
N LEU A 844 5.90 -13.59 7.90
CA LEU A 844 6.49 -12.32 7.49
C LEU A 844 6.87 -12.38 6.01
N ASN A 845 6.31 -11.47 5.21
CA ASN A 845 6.59 -11.37 3.77
C ASN A 845 6.44 -12.68 2.97
N GLY A 846 5.66 -13.64 3.48
CA GLY A 846 5.47 -14.96 2.85
C GLY A 846 6.45 -16.05 3.30
N ILE A 847 7.38 -15.73 4.20
CA ILE A 847 8.20 -16.67 4.96
C ILE A 847 7.49 -17.04 6.26
N TYR A 848 7.69 -18.27 6.72
CA TYR A 848 7.16 -18.78 7.98
C TYR A 848 8.29 -19.04 8.98
N SER A 849 8.04 -18.77 10.25
CA SER A 849 8.90 -19.25 11.34
C SER A 849 8.72 -20.75 11.57
N LYS A 850 9.53 -21.30 12.47
CA LYS A 850 9.25 -22.59 13.10
C LYS A 850 7.88 -22.56 13.82
N PRO A 851 7.18 -23.71 13.88
CA PRO A 851 5.98 -23.87 14.70
C PRO A 851 6.30 -23.66 16.18
N MET A 852 5.35 -23.05 16.88
CA MET A 852 5.47 -22.73 18.30
C MET A 852 4.18 -23.07 19.03
N ASP A 853 4.31 -23.62 20.22
CA ASP A 853 3.17 -24.05 21.02
C ASP A 853 2.49 -22.87 21.72
N VAL A 854 1.17 -22.94 21.80
CA VAL A 854 0.33 -21.98 22.52
C VAL A 854 -0.15 -22.65 23.80
N ILE A 855 0.53 -22.36 24.89
CA ILE A 855 0.32 -23.02 26.19
C ILE A 855 -0.74 -22.33 27.08
N SER A 856 -1.11 -21.09 26.76
CA SER A 856 -2.17 -20.35 27.46
C SER A 856 -2.75 -19.26 26.57
N GLY A 857 -3.79 -18.60 27.09
CA GLY A 857 -4.53 -17.56 26.42
C GLY A 857 -5.71 -18.08 25.60
N VAL A 858 -6.54 -17.14 25.14
CA VAL A 858 -7.61 -17.42 24.19
C VAL A 858 -7.17 -16.98 22.78
N PRO A 859 -7.45 -17.75 21.71
CA PRO A 859 -6.84 -17.47 20.41
C PRO A 859 -7.25 -16.09 19.84
N GLN A 860 -6.31 -15.16 19.68
CA GLN A 860 -6.58 -13.81 19.17
C GLN A 860 -6.99 -13.82 17.68
N GLY A 861 -8.29 -13.68 17.41
CA GLY A 861 -8.86 -13.76 16.06
C GLY A 861 -9.84 -14.92 15.87
N SER A 862 -10.01 -15.76 16.90
CA SER A 862 -11.14 -16.69 17.05
C SER A 862 -12.45 -15.94 17.30
N VAL A 863 -13.57 -16.60 17.07
CA VAL A 863 -14.90 -16.06 17.33
C VAL A 863 -15.29 -16.26 18.80
N LEU A 864 -14.89 -17.39 19.40
CA LEU A 864 -15.16 -17.70 20.81
C LEU A 864 -14.24 -16.95 21.78
N GLY A 865 -13.01 -16.62 21.37
CA GLY A 865 -11.98 -16.04 22.25
C GLY A 865 -12.46 -14.87 23.12
N PRO A 866 -13.10 -13.81 22.55
CA PRO A 866 -13.64 -12.71 23.34
C PRO A 866 -14.67 -13.14 24.39
N LEU A 867 -15.53 -14.11 24.07
CA LEU A 867 -16.53 -14.60 25.02
C LEU A 867 -15.87 -15.39 26.16
N LEU A 868 -14.90 -16.24 25.83
CA LEU A 868 -14.16 -17.03 26.82
C LEU A 868 -13.38 -16.11 27.77
N PHE A 869 -12.73 -15.06 27.24
CA PHE A 869 -12.08 -14.04 28.07
C PHE A 869 -13.08 -13.32 28.98
N LEU A 870 -14.25 -12.94 28.45
CA LEU A 870 -15.28 -12.29 29.25
C LEU A 870 -15.71 -13.17 30.44
N LEU A 871 -15.96 -14.47 30.21
CA LEU A 871 -16.35 -15.40 31.26
C LEU A 871 -15.25 -15.59 32.31
N TYR A 872 -14.00 -15.55 31.86
CA TYR A 872 -12.86 -15.69 32.74
C TYR A 872 -12.66 -14.50 33.68
N ILE A 873 -12.90 -13.26 33.22
CA ILE A 873 -12.76 -12.04 34.06
C ILE A 873 -14.05 -11.65 34.79
N ASN A 874 -15.18 -12.30 34.51
CA ASN A 874 -16.52 -11.86 34.91
C ASN A 874 -16.75 -11.75 36.43
N ASP A 875 -15.99 -12.51 37.22
CA ASP A 875 -16.03 -12.58 38.69
C ASP A 875 -15.05 -11.63 39.40
N ILE A 876 -14.20 -10.90 38.66
CA ILE A 876 -13.21 -9.97 39.24
C ILE A 876 -13.84 -8.90 40.13
N SER A 877 -15.13 -8.61 39.92
CA SER A 877 -15.88 -7.59 40.64
C SER A 877 -16.69 -8.12 41.83
N ASP A 878 -16.73 -9.43 42.07
CA ASP A 878 -17.67 -10.02 43.04
C ASP A 878 -17.48 -9.48 44.47
N ASN A 879 -16.23 -9.21 44.85
CA ASN A 879 -15.85 -8.73 46.18
C ASN A 879 -15.39 -7.27 46.18
N VAL A 880 -15.73 -6.51 45.13
CA VAL A 880 -15.37 -5.09 45.00
C VAL A 880 -16.55 -4.24 45.48
N GLU A 881 -16.30 -3.36 46.45
CA GLU A 881 -17.34 -2.49 47.01
C GLU A 881 -17.49 -1.17 46.23
N SER A 882 -16.41 -0.67 45.62
CA SER A 882 -16.46 0.55 44.81
C SER A 882 -17.22 0.34 43.50
N ASN A 883 -17.54 1.45 42.83
CA ASN A 883 -18.08 1.34 41.49
C ASN A 883 -16.97 0.83 40.56
N ILE A 884 -17.25 -0.29 39.90
CA ILE A 884 -16.40 -0.89 38.88
C ILE A 884 -17.10 -0.82 37.52
N LEU A 885 -16.34 -0.45 36.48
CA LEU A 885 -16.79 -0.53 35.09
C LEU A 885 -15.73 -1.22 34.25
N MET A 886 -16.17 -2.17 33.43
CA MET A 886 -15.30 -2.99 32.60
C MET A 886 -15.67 -2.87 31.12
N PHE A 887 -14.67 -2.82 30.26
CA PHE A 887 -14.80 -2.95 28.82
C PHE A 887 -13.78 -3.95 28.31
N ALA A 888 -14.15 -5.23 28.33
CA ALA A 888 -13.21 -6.34 28.17
C ALA A 888 -12.10 -6.30 29.23
N ASP A 889 -10.84 -6.08 28.83
CA ASP A 889 -9.67 -5.96 29.71
C ASP A 889 -9.52 -4.57 30.33
N ASP A 890 -10.10 -3.52 29.74
CA ASP A 890 -10.07 -2.18 30.32
C ASP A 890 -10.97 -2.13 31.57
N LEU A 891 -10.37 -1.94 32.75
CA LEU A 891 -11.06 -1.90 34.04
C LEU A 891 -10.83 -0.55 34.72
N LYS A 892 -11.89 0.05 35.26
CA LYS A 892 -11.78 1.22 36.13
C LYS A 892 -12.59 1.06 37.41
N LEU A 893 -11.97 1.44 38.53
CA LEU A 893 -12.60 1.59 39.84
C LEU A 893 -12.80 3.07 40.13
N PHE A 894 -13.90 3.45 40.76
CA PHE A 894 -14.09 4.84 41.19
C PHE A 894 -15.00 4.98 42.42
N SER A 895 -14.60 5.88 43.31
CA SER A 895 -15.29 6.14 44.57
C SER A 895 -14.82 7.47 45.19
N PRO A 896 -15.66 8.15 45.99
CA PRO A 896 -15.20 9.23 46.85
C PRO A 896 -14.41 8.76 48.08
N HIS A 897 -14.40 7.45 48.37
CA HIS A 897 -13.75 6.86 49.55
C HIS A 897 -12.40 6.22 49.17
N SER A 898 -11.29 6.88 49.50
CA SER A 898 -9.93 6.42 49.14
C SER A 898 -9.55 5.10 49.79
N ASN A 899 -9.90 4.87 51.05
CA ASN A 899 -9.54 3.65 51.77
C ASN A 899 -10.23 2.43 51.14
N LEU A 900 -11.50 2.59 50.75
CA LEU A 900 -12.27 1.56 50.07
C LEU A 900 -11.64 1.20 48.71
N LEU A 901 -11.21 2.20 47.93
CA LEU A 901 -10.48 1.94 46.67
C LEU A 901 -9.17 1.18 46.89
N GLN A 902 -8.42 1.49 47.94
CA GLN A 902 -7.18 0.78 48.25
C GLN A 902 -7.44 -0.67 48.67
N ASN A 903 -8.51 -0.93 49.43
CA ASN A 903 -8.94 -2.29 49.79
C ASN A 903 -9.40 -3.09 48.55
N ASP A 904 -10.14 -2.44 47.64
CA ASP A 904 -10.55 -3.06 46.38
C ASP A 904 -9.35 -3.35 45.47
N LEU A 905 -8.31 -2.50 45.46
CA LEU A 905 -7.05 -2.78 44.75
C LEU A 905 -6.33 -4.01 45.31
N ALA A 906 -6.34 -4.19 46.63
CA ALA A 906 -5.80 -5.41 47.26
C ALA A 906 -6.62 -6.64 46.82
N THR A 907 -7.94 -6.55 46.87
CA THR A 907 -8.87 -7.60 46.41
C THR A 907 -8.62 -7.99 44.94
N ILE A 908 -8.42 -7.01 44.06
CA ILE A 908 -8.07 -7.26 42.65
C ILE A 908 -6.68 -7.89 42.53
N SER A 909 -5.70 -7.45 43.33
CA SER A 909 -4.35 -8.03 43.33
C SER A 909 -4.37 -9.50 43.77
N ASP A 910 -5.19 -9.85 44.77
CA ASP A 910 -5.38 -11.22 45.23
C ASP A 910 -6.06 -12.07 44.17
N TRP A 911 -7.13 -11.56 43.55
CA TRP A 911 -7.80 -12.23 42.42
C TRP A 911 -6.81 -12.46 41.26
N CYS A 912 -5.99 -11.47 40.92
CA CYS A 912 -4.97 -11.60 39.88
C CYS A 912 -3.95 -12.69 40.20
N SER A 913 -3.55 -12.80 41.47
CA SER A 913 -2.60 -13.82 41.93
C SER A 913 -3.22 -15.22 41.86
N GLN A 914 -4.45 -15.37 42.36
CA GLN A 914 -5.19 -16.63 42.36
C GLN A 914 -5.47 -17.15 40.94
N TRP A 915 -5.88 -16.25 40.04
CA TRP A 915 -6.27 -16.61 38.67
C TRP A 915 -5.10 -16.53 37.67
N GLN A 916 -3.91 -16.07 38.06
CA GLN A 916 -2.72 -15.85 37.21
C GLN A 916 -2.89 -14.79 36.10
N MET A 917 -3.51 -13.66 36.46
CA MET A 917 -3.52 -12.45 35.64
C MET A 917 -2.46 -11.47 36.12
N THR A 918 -1.83 -10.74 35.20
CA THR A 918 -0.78 -9.77 35.54
C THR A 918 -1.23 -8.35 35.23
N VAL A 919 -1.25 -7.50 36.25
CA VAL A 919 -1.42 -6.05 36.08
C VAL A 919 -0.09 -5.45 35.61
N ALA A 920 -0.15 -4.36 34.84
CA ALA A 920 1.01 -3.54 34.50
C ALA A 920 0.95 -2.20 35.26
N PRO A 921 1.46 -2.12 36.52
CA PRO A 921 1.29 -0.94 37.36
C PRO A 921 1.80 0.36 36.71
N ASN A 922 2.90 0.29 35.95
CA ASN A 922 3.47 1.43 35.22
C ASN A 922 2.57 2.01 34.11
N LYS A 923 1.50 1.30 33.73
CA LYS A 923 0.49 1.75 32.77
C LYS A 923 -0.86 2.06 33.42
N CYS A 924 -1.00 1.76 34.70
CA CYS A 924 -2.17 2.13 35.48
C CYS A 924 -2.06 3.61 35.86
N GLU A 925 -3.19 4.31 35.91
CA GLU A 925 -3.22 5.75 36.13
C GLU A 925 -4.35 6.11 37.10
N VAL A 926 -4.11 7.10 37.96
CA VAL A 926 -5.10 7.63 38.90
C VAL A 926 -5.47 9.07 38.52
N ILE A 927 -6.76 9.39 38.55
CA ILE A 927 -7.25 10.76 38.38
C ILE A 927 -8.17 11.13 39.55
N ALA A 928 -8.07 12.37 40.03
CA ALA A 928 -8.92 12.90 41.08
C ALA A 928 -9.83 14.00 40.53
N PHE A 929 -11.13 13.73 40.45
CA PHE A 929 -12.12 14.68 39.96
C PHE A 929 -12.59 15.64 41.05
N ARG A 930 -12.51 16.96 40.80
CA ARG A 930 -12.81 18.02 41.78
C ARG A 930 -13.44 19.25 41.11
N LEU A 931 -14.42 19.90 41.77
CA LEU A 931 -15.11 21.10 41.24
C LEU A 931 -14.38 22.43 41.50
N SER A 932 -13.47 22.50 42.48
CA SER A 932 -12.74 23.74 42.82
C SER A 932 -11.39 23.47 43.49
N THR A 933 -10.38 24.25 43.11
CA THR A 933 -9.04 24.27 43.71
C THR A 933 -8.93 25.19 44.93
N ARG A 934 -9.97 25.95 45.30
CA ARG A 934 -9.86 26.96 46.38
C ARG A 934 -9.70 26.39 47.80
N ASN A 935 -10.03 25.12 48.03
CA ASN A 935 -9.90 24.46 49.35
C ASN A 935 -8.67 23.53 49.45
N LEU A 936 -7.57 23.86 48.78
CA LEU A 936 -6.35 23.04 48.70
C LEU A 936 -5.42 23.15 49.93
N LYS A 937 -5.80 23.86 50.99
CA LYS A 937 -4.86 24.23 52.06
C LYS A 937 -4.52 23.13 53.09
N SER A 938 -5.09 21.91 53.09
CA SER A 938 -4.72 20.95 54.16
C SER A 938 -4.92 19.43 53.98
N LYS A 939 -4.87 18.83 52.78
CA LYS A 939 -4.88 17.34 52.69
C LYS A 939 -3.85 16.81 51.69
N THR A 940 -2.90 16.05 52.22
CA THR A 940 -2.06 15.10 51.47
C THR A 940 -2.97 14.25 50.57
N SER A 941 -2.61 14.11 49.30
CA SER A 941 -3.31 13.20 48.39
C SER A 941 -3.14 11.76 48.87
N PRO A 942 -4.19 10.93 48.83
CA PRO A 942 -4.05 9.52 49.17
C PRO A 942 -3.11 8.84 48.18
N ASP A 943 -2.26 7.94 48.68
CA ASP A 943 -1.38 7.12 47.85
C ASP A 943 -2.06 5.79 47.54
N PHE A 944 -2.13 5.44 46.27
CA PHE A 944 -2.68 4.18 45.80
C PHE A 944 -1.57 3.23 45.36
N HIS A 945 -1.65 1.99 45.81
CA HIS A 945 -0.68 0.94 45.50
C HIS A 945 -1.39 -0.29 44.94
N ILE A 946 -0.79 -0.90 43.91
CA ILE A 946 -1.19 -2.21 43.40
C ILE A 946 0.06 -3.04 43.13
N SER A 947 0.06 -4.30 43.57
CA SER A 947 1.24 -5.18 43.47
C SER A 947 2.51 -4.55 44.06
N GLY A 948 2.38 -3.80 45.17
CA GLY A 948 3.49 -3.12 45.85
C GLY A 948 4.01 -1.84 45.18
N LEU A 949 3.51 -1.47 44.00
CA LEU A 949 3.96 -0.28 43.27
C LEU A 949 2.95 0.87 43.39
N LYS A 950 3.48 2.09 43.62
CA LYS A 950 2.69 3.33 43.69
C LYS A 950 2.17 3.72 42.31
N LEU A 951 0.87 4.05 42.23
CA LEU A 951 0.23 4.46 40.99
C LEU A 951 0.39 5.97 40.72
N PRO A 952 0.71 6.38 39.48
CA PRO A 952 0.90 7.78 39.14
C PRO A 952 -0.44 8.54 39.03
N PHE A 953 -0.48 9.75 39.58
CA PHE A 953 -1.58 10.68 39.38
C PHE A 953 -1.44 11.46 38.07
N VAL A 954 -2.54 11.58 37.33
CA VAL A 954 -2.62 12.33 36.07
C VAL A 954 -3.71 13.39 36.12
N ARG A 955 -3.54 14.46 35.35
CA ARG A 955 -4.57 15.52 35.20
C ARG A 955 -5.52 15.27 34.04
N HIS A 956 -5.11 14.43 33.09
CA HIS A 956 -5.90 14.05 31.93
C HIS A 956 -5.81 12.53 31.77
N ILE A 957 -6.96 11.87 31.67
CA ILE A 957 -7.06 10.43 31.47
C ILE A 957 -7.80 10.13 30.16
N ARG A 958 -7.34 9.13 29.41
CA ARG A 958 -8.01 8.66 28.21
C ARG A 958 -8.91 7.46 28.54
N ASP A 959 -10.22 7.63 28.39
CA ASP A 959 -11.22 6.59 28.63
C ASP A 959 -12.04 6.33 27.36
N LEU A 960 -11.98 5.10 26.83
CA LEU A 960 -12.71 4.63 25.63
C LEU A 960 -12.64 5.59 24.41
N GLY A 961 -11.53 6.31 24.28
CA GLY A 961 -11.27 7.25 23.18
C GLY A 961 -11.52 8.72 23.47
N ILE A 962 -12.07 9.07 24.65
CA ILE A 962 -12.31 10.44 25.09
C ILE A 962 -11.32 10.80 26.20
N PHE A 963 -10.91 12.08 26.28
CA PHE A 963 -10.03 12.55 27.35
C PHE A 963 -10.85 13.30 28.40
N PHE A 964 -10.82 12.80 29.64
CA PHE A 964 -11.39 13.48 30.80
C PHE A 964 -10.28 14.26 31.51
N SER A 965 -10.62 15.46 31.97
CA SER A 965 -9.73 16.29 32.80
C SER A 965 -10.17 16.22 34.26
N ASP A 966 -9.27 16.49 35.21
CA ASP A 966 -9.51 16.52 36.66
C ASP A 966 -10.66 17.48 37.07
N ASP A 967 -10.94 18.51 36.27
CA ASP A 967 -12.05 19.46 36.42
C ASP A 967 -13.33 19.07 35.65
N LEU A 968 -13.36 17.88 35.03
CA LEU A 968 -14.38 17.41 34.09
C LEU A 968 -14.58 18.30 32.84
N SER A 969 -13.62 19.17 32.54
CA SER A 969 -13.61 19.95 31.31
C SER A 969 -13.12 19.11 30.13
N PHE A 970 -13.83 19.23 29.00
CA PHE A 970 -13.44 18.60 27.75
C PHE A 970 -12.58 19.50 26.86
N THR A 971 -12.08 20.63 27.34
CA THR A 971 -11.22 21.54 26.55
C THR A 971 -9.99 20.83 25.98
N HIS A 972 -9.32 19.99 26.79
CA HIS A 972 -8.16 19.21 26.36
C HIS A 972 -8.53 18.24 25.22
N HIS A 973 -9.64 17.50 25.39
CA HIS A 973 -10.16 16.61 24.36
C HIS A 973 -10.48 17.35 23.05
N VAL A 974 -11.21 18.47 23.15
CA VAL A 974 -11.59 19.31 21.99
C VAL A 974 -10.33 19.78 21.25
N ASN A 975 -9.31 20.27 21.95
CA ASN A 975 -8.06 20.70 21.31
C ASN A 975 -7.35 19.54 20.56
N ILE A 976 -7.36 18.32 21.12
CA ILE A 976 -6.79 17.14 20.45
C ILE A 976 -7.56 16.82 19.15
N ILE A 977 -8.90 16.75 19.20
CA ILE A 977 -9.68 16.41 18.00
C ILE A 977 -9.59 17.51 16.94
N LEU A 978 -9.48 18.78 17.32
CA LEU A 978 -9.26 19.91 16.40
C LEU A 978 -7.94 19.77 15.66
N ARG A 979 -6.82 19.56 16.39
CA ARG A 979 -5.49 19.36 15.79
C ARG A 979 -5.48 18.16 14.84
N ARG A 980 -6.04 17.03 15.27
CA ARG A 980 -6.13 15.81 14.45
C ARG A 980 -6.97 16.01 13.20
N SER A 981 -8.08 16.75 13.30
CA SER A 981 -8.97 17.04 12.18
C SER A 981 -8.33 18.02 11.20
N GLN A 982 -7.69 19.08 11.69
CA GLN A 982 -6.97 20.04 10.86
C GLN A 982 -5.83 19.37 10.09
N PHE A 983 -5.06 18.51 10.75
CA PHE A 983 -4.04 17.68 10.10
C PHE A 983 -4.66 16.83 8.98
N ARG A 984 -5.81 16.19 9.26
CA ARG A 984 -6.54 15.38 8.28
C ARG A 984 -7.03 16.20 7.08
N VAL A 985 -7.52 17.42 7.31
CA VAL A 985 -7.91 18.38 6.27
C VAL A 985 -6.70 18.70 5.38
N ASN A 986 -5.58 19.10 5.97
CA ASN A 986 -4.37 19.44 5.22
C ASN A 986 -3.90 18.26 4.36
N MET A 987 -3.86 17.06 4.92
CA MET A 987 -3.53 15.83 4.21
C MET A 987 -4.50 15.56 3.04
N LEU A 988 -5.81 15.72 3.22
CA LEU A 988 -6.78 15.53 2.13
C LEU A 988 -6.54 16.48 0.96
N PHE A 989 -6.28 17.76 1.22
CA PHE A 989 -5.99 18.73 0.16
C PHE A 989 -4.67 18.47 -0.57
N ASN A 990 -3.71 17.79 0.08
CA ASN A 990 -2.49 17.33 -0.57
C ASN A 990 -2.73 16.09 -1.45
N ILE A 991 -3.51 15.11 -0.97
CA ILE A 991 -3.81 13.86 -1.68
C ILE A 991 -4.75 14.11 -2.87
N LEU A 992 -5.78 14.92 -2.67
CA LEU A 992 -6.87 15.14 -3.62
C LEU A 992 -6.65 16.38 -4.49
N LYS A 993 -5.39 16.75 -4.75
CA LYS A 993 -5.02 18.00 -5.42
C LYS A 993 -5.77 18.21 -6.75
N ASN A 994 -6.04 17.15 -7.48
CA ASN A 994 -6.73 17.21 -8.77
C ASN A 994 -8.13 16.56 -8.74
N SER A 995 -8.74 16.35 -7.57
CA SER A 995 -10.07 15.75 -7.46
C SER A 995 -11.20 16.77 -7.57
N THR A 996 -12.41 16.28 -7.89
CA THR A 996 -13.65 17.07 -7.92
C THR A 996 -14.13 17.49 -6.52
N MET A 997 -14.96 18.53 -6.45
CA MET A 997 -15.57 19.02 -5.22
C MET A 997 -16.34 17.92 -4.47
N GLU A 998 -17.09 17.10 -5.21
CA GLU A 998 -17.87 16.00 -4.64
C GLU A 998 -16.98 14.97 -3.90
N VAL A 999 -15.82 14.63 -4.47
CA VAL A 999 -14.86 13.72 -3.85
C VAL A 999 -14.31 14.29 -2.55
N PHE A 1000 -14.03 15.59 -2.50
CA PHE A 1000 -13.62 16.26 -1.26
C PHE A 1000 -14.69 16.16 -0.19
N ILE A 1001 -15.95 16.48 -0.52
CA ILE A 1001 -17.08 16.42 0.42
C ILE A 1001 -17.27 14.99 0.95
N ARG A 1002 -17.26 13.98 0.07
CA ARG A 1002 -17.32 12.57 0.48
C ARG A 1002 -16.15 12.19 1.40
N CYS A 1003 -14.93 12.61 1.08
CA CYS A 1003 -13.76 12.37 1.94
C CYS A 1003 -13.87 13.06 3.31
N TYR A 1004 -14.44 14.25 3.37
CA TYR A 1004 -14.71 14.95 4.64
C TYR A 1004 -15.64 14.14 5.53
N ILE A 1005 -16.76 13.68 4.98
CA ILE A 1005 -17.76 12.88 5.69
C ILE A 1005 -17.14 11.58 6.21
N ILE A 1006 -16.23 10.97 5.47
CA ILE A 1006 -15.64 9.66 5.79
C ILE A 1006 -14.46 9.77 6.77
N TYR A 1007 -13.58 10.76 6.61
CA TYR A 1007 -12.28 10.78 7.29
C TYR A 1007 -12.11 11.89 8.33
N ILE A 1008 -12.84 13.00 8.21
CA ILE A 1008 -12.71 14.15 9.13
C ILE A 1008 -13.86 14.15 10.11
N ARG A 1009 -15.09 14.10 9.60
CA ARG A 1009 -16.32 14.19 10.40
C ARG A 1009 -16.36 13.17 11.55
N PRO A 1010 -15.97 11.88 11.39
CA PRO A 1010 -15.97 10.95 12.51
C PRO A 1010 -15.00 11.32 13.64
N ILE A 1011 -13.92 12.07 13.36
CA ILE A 1011 -12.99 12.57 14.39
C ILE A 1011 -13.67 13.64 15.24
N LEU A 1012 -14.54 14.45 14.64
CA LEU A 1012 -15.26 15.54 15.30
C LEU A 1012 -16.54 15.06 16.00
N GLU A 1013 -17.10 13.92 15.60
CA GLU A 1013 -18.41 13.42 16.08
C GLU A 1013 -18.31 12.25 17.06
N TYR A 1014 -17.24 11.44 17.02
CA TYR A 1014 -17.12 10.26 17.91
C TYR A 1014 -17.15 10.65 19.38
N GLY A 1015 -18.15 10.18 20.14
CA GLY A 1015 -18.28 10.47 21.57
C GLY A 1015 -18.88 11.84 21.88
N CYS A 1016 -19.46 12.54 20.89
CA CYS A 1016 -20.07 13.86 21.11
C CYS A 1016 -21.21 13.82 22.15
N THR A 1017 -21.87 12.67 22.32
CA THR A 1017 -22.84 12.43 23.40
C THR A 1017 -22.25 12.68 24.79
N ILE A 1018 -20.93 12.56 24.96
CA ILE A 1018 -20.22 12.85 26.20
C ILE A 1018 -19.75 14.31 26.25
N PHE A 1019 -18.97 14.73 25.25
CA PHE A 1019 -18.19 15.97 25.34
C PHE A 1019 -18.83 17.20 24.69
N SER A 1020 -20.00 17.12 24.03
CA SER A 1020 -20.53 18.25 23.26
C SER A 1020 -20.50 19.54 24.07
N PRO A 1021 -19.87 20.61 23.56
CA PRO A 1021 -19.63 21.81 24.35
C PRO A 1021 -20.91 22.62 24.54
N TYR A 1022 -21.09 23.21 25.72
CA TYR A 1022 -22.14 24.20 25.97
C TYR A 1022 -21.65 25.65 25.75
N LEU A 1023 -20.34 25.89 25.77
CA LEU A 1023 -19.75 27.22 25.57
C LEU A 1023 -19.70 27.59 24.09
N LYS A 1024 -20.27 28.75 23.74
CA LYS A 1024 -20.26 29.34 22.39
C LYS A 1024 -18.87 29.36 21.75
N LEU A 1025 -17.81 29.66 22.52
CA LEU A 1025 -16.42 29.63 22.03
C LEU A 1025 -16.01 28.24 21.51
N HIS A 1026 -16.31 27.17 22.25
CA HIS A 1026 -15.93 25.81 21.85
C HIS A 1026 -16.80 25.28 20.71
N ILE A 1027 -18.09 25.64 20.68
CA ILE A 1027 -18.98 25.35 19.55
C ILE A 1027 -18.40 25.95 18.27
N ARG A 1028 -18.02 27.23 18.29
CA ARG A 1028 -17.39 27.92 17.15
C ARG A 1028 -16.04 27.31 16.76
N LYS A 1029 -15.23 26.85 17.72
CA LYS A 1029 -13.95 26.18 17.43
C LYS A 1029 -14.13 24.83 16.73
N ILE A 1030 -15.12 24.02 17.12
CA ILE A 1030 -15.41 22.75 16.43
C ILE A 1030 -15.95 23.06 15.03
N GLU A 1031 -16.86 24.03 14.90
CA GLU A 1031 -17.42 24.44 13.62
C GLU A 1031 -16.37 25.01 12.66
N SER A 1032 -15.34 25.68 13.17
CA SER A 1032 -14.32 26.34 12.34
C SER A 1032 -13.54 25.36 11.47
N ILE A 1033 -13.44 24.08 11.84
CA ILE A 1033 -12.83 23.05 10.99
C ILE A 1033 -13.69 22.81 9.74
N GLN A 1034 -15.03 22.73 9.89
CA GLN A 1034 -15.94 22.61 8.75
C GLN A 1034 -15.95 23.90 7.92
N LYS A 1035 -16.01 25.08 8.57
CA LYS A 1035 -15.92 26.39 7.89
C LYS A 1035 -14.64 26.54 7.08
N SER A 1036 -13.48 26.22 7.66
CA SER A 1036 -12.18 26.25 6.99
C SER A 1036 -12.14 25.27 5.80
N PHE A 1037 -12.66 24.06 5.98
CA PHE A 1037 -12.73 23.06 4.92
C PHE A 1037 -13.57 23.54 3.72
N VAL A 1038 -14.80 24.01 3.97
CA VAL A 1038 -15.72 24.49 2.93
C VAL A 1038 -15.16 25.73 2.24
N HIS A 1039 -14.63 26.69 3.00
CA HIS A 1039 -13.99 27.88 2.43
C HIS A 1039 -12.82 27.53 1.49
N ARG A 1040 -11.98 26.55 1.87
CA ARG A 1040 -10.89 26.07 1.02
C ARG A 1040 -11.38 25.36 -0.23
N ILE A 1041 -12.50 24.63 -0.16
CA ILE A 1041 -13.15 24.05 -1.36
C ILE A 1041 -13.59 25.17 -2.29
N PHE A 1042 -14.34 26.14 -1.79
CA PHE A 1042 -14.88 27.23 -2.59
C PHE A 1042 -13.77 27.99 -3.31
N LYS A 1043 -12.73 28.39 -2.57
CA LYS A 1043 -11.53 29.01 -3.14
C LYS A 1043 -10.86 28.14 -4.20
N LYS A 1044 -10.77 26.82 -3.98
CA LYS A 1044 -10.13 25.89 -4.91
C LYS A 1044 -10.89 25.74 -6.22
N PHE A 1045 -12.22 25.76 -6.17
CA PHE A 1045 -13.08 25.56 -7.34
C PHE A 1045 -13.63 26.87 -7.93
N GLY A 1046 -13.15 28.04 -7.46
CA GLY A 1046 -13.57 29.34 -7.97
C GLY A 1046 -15.03 29.68 -7.70
N ILE A 1047 -15.63 29.09 -6.65
CA ILE A 1047 -17.02 29.33 -6.27
C ILE A 1047 -17.07 30.51 -5.30
N GLU A 1048 -17.97 31.45 -5.55
CA GLU A 1048 -18.19 32.60 -4.68
C GLU A 1048 -18.62 32.15 -3.27
N TYR A 1049 -17.91 32.63 -2.24
CA TYR A 1049 -18.20 32.33 -0.84
C TYR A 1049 -19.01 33.47 -0.23
N THR A 1050 -20.35 33.36 -0.26
CA THR A 1050 -21.26 34.40 0.27
C THR A 1050 -21.38 34.33 1.79
N SER A 1051 -21.72 33.16 2.34
CA SER A 1051 -21.82 32.90 3.77
C SER A 1051 -21.53 31.45 4.11
N TYR A 1052 -21.26 31.16 5.39
CA TYR A 1052 -21.00 29.78 5.82
C TYR A 1052 -22.19 28.84 5.57
N PHE A 1053 -23.40 29.27 5.91
CA PHE A 1053 -24.61 28.45 5.77
C PHE A 1053 -24.98 28.24 4.30
N ASN A 1054 -24.86 29.25 3.44
CA ASN A 1054 -25.03 29.05 2.00
C ASN A 1054 -24.01 28.04 1.45
N ALA A 1055 -22.76 28.12 1.89
CA ALA A 1055 -21.73 27.19 1.46
C ALA A 1055 -21.98 25.75 1.95
N LEU A 1056 -22.60 25.59 3.13
CA LEU A 1056 -23.06 24.30 3.63
C LEU A 1056 -24.18 23.70 2.77
N ASP A 1057 -25.16 24.51 2.37
CA ASP A 1057 -26.27 24.08 1.52
C ASP A 1057 -25.77 23.60 0.15
N ILE A 1058 -24.88 24.37 -0.49
CA ILE A 1058 -24.23 23.99 -1.76
C ILE A 1058 -23.45 22.67 -1.61
N CYS A 1059 -22.80 22.45 -0.46
CA CYS A 1059 -22.07 21.21 -0.19
C CYS A 1059 -22.96 20.03 0.25
N GLY A 1060 -24.25 20.26 0.52
CA GLY A 1060 -25.15 19.26 1.11
C GLY A 1060 -24.70 18.81 2.51
N LEU A 1061 -24.21 19.72 3.35
CA LEU A 1061 -23.72 19.43 4.70
C LEU A 1061 -24.55 20.15 5.76
N ASP A 1062 -24.90 19.46 6.84
CA ASP A 1062 -25.45 20.12 8.03
C ASP A 1062 -24.33 20.77 8.86
N SER A 1063 -24.67 21.78 9.68
CA SER A 1063 -23.75 22.31 10.69
C SER A 1063 -23.35 21.21 11.71
N LEU A 1064 -22.12 21.24 12.22
CA LEU A 1064 -21.69 20.23 13.17
C LEU A 1064 -22.46 20.35 14.49
N GLU A 1065 -22.91 21.56 14.86
CA GLU A 1065 -23.79 21.78 16.02
C GLU A 1065 -25.12 21.04 15.90
N LEU A 1066 -25.82 21.21 14.77
CA LEU A 1066 -27.08 20.51 14.51
C LEU A 1066 -26.88 19.00 14.59
N ARG A 1067 -25.80 18.49 14.01
CA ARG A 1067 -25.50 17.05 14.00
C ARG A 1067 -25.28 16.49 15.40
N ARG A 1068 -24.54 17.20 16.26
CA ARG A 1068 -24.34 16.82 17.66
C ARG A 1068 -25.68 16.76 18.42
N LEU A 1069 -26.55 17.76 18.23
CA LEU A 1069 -27.89 17.76 18.81
C LEU A 1069 -28.72 16.55 18.33
N VAL A 1070 -28.69 16.24 17.04
CA VAL A 1070 -29.39 15.05 16.51
C VAL A 1070 -28.82 13.76 17.07
N PHE A 1071 -27.48 13.63 17.25
CA PHE A 1071 -26.90 12.45 17.89
C PHE A 1071 -27.36 12.28 19.33
N ASP A 1072 -27.41 13.37 20.08
CA ASP A 1072 -27.91 13.38 21.45
C ASP A 1072 -29.38 12.92 21.52
N LEU A 1073 -30.27 13.49 20.70
CA LEU A 1073 -31.68 13.10 20.66
C LEU A 1073 -31.86 11.64 20.24
N VAL A 1074 -31.12 11.18 19.23
CA VAL A 1074 -31.16 9.78 18.78
C VAL A 1074 -30.62 8.85 19.86
N PHE A 1075 -29.60 9.25 20.62
CA PHE A 1075 -29.09 8.46 21.75
C PHE A 1075 -30.16 8.30 22.84
N ILE A 1076 -30.87 9.37 23.19
CA ILE A 1076 -31.99 9.32 24.14
C ILE A 1076 -33.09 8.39 23.64
N TYR A 1077 -33.48 8.53 22.37
CA TYR A 1077 -34.48 7.65 21.75
C TYR A 1077 -34.07 6.18 21.80
N LYS A 1078 -32.81 5.87 21.48
CA LYS A 1078 -32.26 4.51 21.53
C LYS A 1078 -32.24 3.94 22.94
N SER A 1079 -32.00 4.78 23.93
CA SER A 1079 -31.87 4.36 25.33
C SER A 1079 -33.24 4.10 25.97
N ILE A 1080 -34.23 4.95 25.68
CA ILE A 1080 -35.51 4.96 26.40
C ILE A 1080 -36.64 4.31 25.61
N ILE A 1081 -36.74 4.59 24.31
CA ILE A 1081 -37.88 4.20 23.47
C ILE A 1081 -37.59 2.89 22.74
N SER A 1082 -36.56 2.84 21.88
CA SER A 1082 -36.29 1.61 21.10
C SER A 1082 -35.48 0.57 21.86
N ARG A 1083 -34.90 0.91 23.02
CA ARG A 1083 -34.08 0.02 23.87
C ARG A 1083 -32.95 -0.68 23.10
N GLU A 1084 -32.44 -0.02 22.06
CA GLU A 1084 -31.28 -0.47 21.27
C GLU A 1084 -29.96 -0.30 22.05
N ILE A 1085 -29.96 0.55 23.08
CA ILE A 1085 -28.80 0.82 23.93
C ILE A 1085 -29.23 0.71 25.39
N TYR A 1086 -28.44 -0.03 26.17
CA TYR A 1086 -28.54 -0.09 27.62
C TYR A 1086 -27.99 1.20 28.23
N CYS A 1087 -28.75 1.81 29.12
CA CYS A 1087 -28.32 2.97 29.90
C CYS A 1087 -28.54 2.65 31.38
N ALA A 1088 -27.44 2.56 32.14
CA ALA A 1088 -27.51 2.34 33.58
C ALA A 1088 -28.04 3.61 34.30
N ASN A 1089 -28.78 3.38 35.37
CA ASN A 1089 -29.39 4.38 36.25
C ASN A 1089 -30.47 5.27 35.61
N ALA A 1090 -31.39 5.72 36.46
CA ALA A 1090 -32.39 6.73 36.14
C ALA A 1090 -31.71 8.07 35.86
N LEU A 1091 -31.02 8.22 34.72
CA LEU A 1091 -30.58 9.52 34.24
C LEU A 1091 -31.78 10.40 33.86
N PHE A 1092 -32.85 9.72 33.47
CA PHE A 1092 -34.16 10.27 33.17
C PHE A 1092 -35.20 9.60 34.05
N THR A 1093 -36.14 10.38 34.57
CA THR A 1093 -37.40 9.87 35.10
C THR A 1093 -38.46 10.05 34.03
N PHE A 1094 -39.08 8.94 33.62
CA PHE A 1094 -40.24 8.97 32.74
C PHE A 1094 -41.43 9.46 33.54
N ILE A 1095 -42.20 10.40 32.99
CA ILE A 1095 -43.44 10.87 33.60
C ILE A 1095 -44.60 10.48 32.67
N PRO A 1096 -44.98 9.19 32.64
CA PRO A 1096 -46.19 8.78 31.95
C PRO A 1096 -47.37 9.39 32.68
N SER A 1097 -48.24 10.08 31.94
CA SER A 1097 -49.49 10.66 32.45
C SER A 1097 -49.33 11.82 33.44
N VAL A 1098 -49.18 13.02 32.87
CA VAL A 1098 -50.01 14.12 33.37
C VAL A 1098 -51.03 14.34 32.27
N LYS A 1099 -52.33 14.39 32.58
CA LYS A 1099 -53.43 14.75 31.65
C LYS A 1099 -53.22 16.19 31.13
N SER A 1100 -52.17 16.40 30.32
CA SER A 1100 -51.75 17.69 29.82
C SER A 1100 -51.79 17.62 28.31
N LEU A 1101 -52.69 18.40 27.71
CA LEU A 1101 -52.82 18.57 26.26
C LEU A 1101 -51.54 19.17 25.62
N ARG A 1102 -50.55 19.58 26.41
CA ARG A 1102 -49.32 20.27 25.97
C ARG A 1102 -48.07 19.40 26.00
N ARG A 1103 -48.12 18.14 26.46
CA ARG A 1103 -46.94 17.27 26.61
C ARG A 1103 -47.08 16.01 25.75
N HIS A 1104 -46.01 15.64 25.04
CA HIS A 1104 -45.98 14.39 24.29
C HIS A 1104 -45.80 13.18 25.23
N PRO A 1105 -46.17 11.95 24.80
CA PRO A 1105 -46.14 10.75 25.65
C PRO A 1105 -44.76 10.35 26.20
N PHE A 1106 -43.67 10.90 25.64
CA PHE A 1106 -42.28 10.55 25.96
C PHE A 1106 -41.58 11.64 26.80
N TYR A 1107 -42.34 12.44 27.55
CA TYR A 1107 -41.80 13.54 28.35
C TYR A 1107 -40.82 13.06 29.43
N LEU A 1108 -39.68 13.74 29.56
CA LEU A 1108 -38.59 13.35 30.46
C LEU A 1108 -38.31 14.43 31.53
N ARG A 1109 -37.85 13.97 32.69
CA ARG A 1109 -37.21 14.82 33.70
C ARG A 1109 -35.79 14.33 33.96
N CYS A 1110 -34.83 15.24 34.03
CA CYS A 1110 -33.46 14.91 34.40
C CYS A 1110 -33.34 14.73 35.92
N ASN A 1111 -32.64 13.68 36.35
CA ASN A 1111 -32.39 13.40 37.76
C ASN A 1111 -31.15 14.14 38.32
N ILE A 1112 -30.29 14.66 37.44
CA ILE A 1112 -29.12 15.48 37.82
C ILE A 1112 -29.50 16.96 37.71
N LYS A 1113 -29.52 17.66 38.86
CA LYS A 1113 -29.76 19.11 38.89
C LYS A 1113 -28.70 19.85 38.07
N ASN A 1114 -29.14 20.80 37.25
CA ASN A 1114 -28.26 21.70 36.50
C ASN A 1114 -27.80 22.84 37.42
N SER A 1115 -26.63 22.70 38.06
CA SER A 1115 -26.12 23.68 39.05
C SER A 1115 -24.77 24.30 38.71
N HIS A 1116 -24.00 23.68 37.82
CA HIS A 1116 -22.66 24.13 37.43
C HIS A 1116 -22.33 23.71 36.00
N LYS A 1117 -21.28 24.30 35.42
CA LYS A 1117 -20.86 24.14 34.01
C LYS A 1117 -20.85 22.69 33.53
N SER A 1118 -20.23 21.78 34.29
CA SER A 1118 -20.13 20.34 33.92
C SER A 1118 -21.48 19.62 33.95
N SER A 1119 -22.35 19.95 34.91
CA SER A 1119 -23.74 19.45 34.93
C SER A 1119 -24.61 20.01 33.82
N SER A 1120 -24.37 21.26 33.37
CA SER A 1120 -25.07 21.84 32.21
C SER A 1120 -24.66 21.16 30.91
N GLN A 1121 -23.38 20.77 30.80
CA GLN A 1121 -22.86 20.05 29.63
C GLN A 1121 -23.34 18.59 29.56
N PHE A 1122 -23.76 18.00 30.67
CA PHE A 1122 -24.21 16.61 30.71
C PHE A 1122 -25.39 16.38 29.76
N LEU A 1123 -25.37 15.23 29.06
CA LEU A 1123 -26.30 14.88 27.98
C LEU A 1123 -27.76 15.20 28.34
N THR A 1124 -28.20 14.77 29.52
CA THR A 1124 -29.59 14.90 29.94
C THR A 1124 -30.00 16.36 30.13
N ASN A 1125 -29.14 17.20 30.71
CA ASN A 1125 -29.46 18.60 30.98
C ASN A 1125 -29.43 19.46 29.73
N ARG A 1126 -28.46 19.26 28.82
CA ARG A 1126 -28.34 20.08 27.61
C ARG A 1126 -29.43 19.81 26.57
N THR A 1127 -30.04 18.63 26.59
CA THR A 1127 -31.01 18.18 25.57
C THR A 1127 -32.47 18.27 26.01
N LEU A 1128 -32.73 18.32 27.33
CA LEU A 1128 -34.07 18.14 27.89
C LEU A 1128 -35.11 19.10 27.30
N ASN A 1129 -34.74 20.38 27.18
CA ASN A 1129 -35.62 21.42 26.65
C ASN A 1129 -36.01 21.15 25.19
N CYS A 1130 -35.07 20.65 24.39
CA CYS A 1130 -35.33 20.29 23.00
C CYS A 1130 -36.22 19.04 22.93
N TRP A 1131 -35.83 17.97 23.63
CA TRP A 1131 -36.57 16.70 23.66
C TRP A 1131 -38.03 16.89 24.04
N ASN A 1132 -38.29 17.58 25.16
CA ASN A 1132 -39.65 17.77 25.70
C ASN A 1132 -40.53 18.69 24.83
N SER A 1133 -39.93 19.42 23.89
CA SER A 1133 -40.65 20.31 22.96
C SER A 1133 -40.88 19.66 21.59
N LEU A 1134 -40.42 18.42 21.37
CA LEU A 1134 -40.60 17.74 20.08
C LEU A 1134 -42.08 17.44 19.82
N PRO A 1135 -42.59 17.70 18.60
CA PRO A 1135 -43.96 17.33 18.24
C PRO A 1135 -44.12 15.81 18.22
N VAL A 1136 -45.34 15.33 18.50
CA VAL A 1136 -45.65 13.88 18.53
C VAL A 1136 -45.30 13.18 17.20
N SER A 1137 -45.45 13.88 16.06
CA SER A 1137 -45.06 13.40 14.73
C SER A 1137 -43.57 13.07 14.58
N SER A 1138 -42.72 13.60 15.46
CA SER A 1138 -41.28 13.27 15.48
C SER A 1138 -41.06 11.80 15.84
N PHE A 1139 -41.96 11.20 16.64
CA PHE A 1139 -41.83 9.83 17.12
C PHE A 1139 -42.51 8.87 16.14
N PRO A 1140 -41.79 7.87 15.60
CA PRO A 1140 -42.36 6.95 14.63
C PRO A 1140 -43.36 6.00 15.32
N VAL A 1141 -44.43 5.64 14.59
CA VAL A 1141 -45.46 4.70 15.07
C VAL A 1141 -44.87 3.35 15.45
N LYS A 1142 -43.96 2.82 14.63
CA LYS A 1142 -43.14 1.65 14.96
C LYS A 1142 -41.78 2.11 15.46
N SER A 1143 -41.34 1.58 16.60
CA SER A 1143 -40.08 1.94 17.24
C SER A 1143 -38.89 1.71 16.31
N SER A 1144 -38.31 2.79 15.78
CA SER A 1144 -37.16 2.74 14.88
C SER A 1144 -36.30 3.99 15.04
N SER A 1145 -35.07 3.83 15.54
CA SER A 1145 -34.15 4.98 15.70
C SER A 1145 -33.78 5.62 14.37
N ARG A 1146 -33.78 4.84 13.27
CA ARG A 1146 -33.59 5.35 11.91
C ARG A 1146 -34.75 6.22 11.47
N SER A 1147 -35.99 5.79 11.71
CA SER A 1147 -37.19 6.56 11.36
C SER A 1147 -37.29 7.83 12.21
N PHE A 1148 -37.02 7.73 13.51
CA PHE A 1148 -36.95 8.91 14.40
C PHE A 1148 -35.94 9.94 13.89
N LYS A 1149 -34.73 9.51 13.52
CA LYS A 1149 -33.71 10.40 12.95
C LYS A 1149 -34.18 11.06 11.65
N THR A 1150 -34.92 10.35 10.80
CA THR A 1150 -35.50 10.93 9.58
C THR A 1150 -36.56 11.96 9.91
N ASN A 1151 -37.47 11.67 10.85
CA ASN A 1151 -38.54 12.59 11.26
C ASN A 1151 -37.99 13.89 11.85
N LEU A 1152 -36.87 13.83 12.59
CA LEU A 1152 -36.20 15.02 13.12
C LEU A 1152 -35.75 16.02 12.04
N LYS A 1153 -35.56 15.59 10.79
CA LYS A 1153 -35.24 16.51 9.68
C LYS A 1153 -36.39 17.44 9.30
N HIS A 1154 -37.63 17.06 9.65
CA HIS A 1154 -38.83 17.84 9.38
C HIS A 1154 -39.21 18.74 10.58
N VAL A 1155 -38.40 18.76 11.63
CA VAL A 1155 -38.61 19.57 12.84
C VAL A 1155 -37.64 20.75 12.81
N ASP A 1156 -38.13 21.96 13.02
CA ASP A 1156 -37.26 23.13 13.18
C ASP A 1156 -36.54 23.10 14.54
N LEU A 1157 -35.24 22.80 14.49
CA LEU A 1157 -34.36 22.76 15.66
C LEU A 1157 -33.52 24.04 15.83
N SER A 1158 -33.68 25.04 14.96
CA SER A 1158 -32.82 26.23 14.90
C SER A 1158 -32.75 27.00 16.22
N LYS A 1159 -33.88 27.11 16.94
CA LYS A 1159 -33.96 27.79 18.25
C LYS A 1159 -33.12 27.15 19.36
N TYR A 1160 -32.63 25.92 19.18
CA TYR A 1160 -31.75 25.23 20.12
C TYR A 1160 -30.27 25.29 19.72
N LEU A 1161 -29.94 25.94 18.59
CA LEU A 1161 -28.58 26.08 18.10
C LEU A 1161 -28.02 27.45 18.47
N THR A 1162 -26.74 27.48 18.82
CA THR A 1162 -26.00 28.70 19.08
C THR A 1162 -25.62 29.43 17.80
N LEU A 1163 -25.33 28.66 16.74
CA LEU A 1163 -24.94 29.17 15.43
C LEU A 1163 -26.17 29.33 14.54
N SER A 1164 -26.36 30.52 13.98
CA SER A 1164 -27.42 30.83 13.01
C SER A 1164 -26.86 31.68 11.87
N PRO A 1165 -27.55 31.74 10.71
CA PRO A 1165 -27.15 32.61 9.60
C PRO A 1165 -26.99 34.09 9.99
N LEU A 1166 -27.69 34.53 11.05
CA LEU A 1166 -27.63 35.91 11.54
C LEU A 1166 -26.39 36.20 12.41
N ASN A 1167 -25.72 35.17 12.94
CA ASN A 1167 -24.73 35.36 14.03
C ASN A 1167 -23.36 34.66 13.84
N TYR A 1168 -23.13 34.01 12.70
CA TYR A 1168 -21.90 33.24 12.40
C TYR A 1168 -21.56 33.16 10.91
#